data_AF-A0A815HK04-F1
#
_entry.id   AF-A0A815HK04-F1
#
_cell.length_a   1.000
_cell.length_b   1.000
_cell.length_c   1.000
_cell.angle_alpha   90.00
_cell.angle_beta   90.00
_cell.angle_gamma   90.00
#
_symmetry.space_group_name_H-M   'P 1'
#
loop_
_entity.id
_entity.type
_entity.pdbx_description
1 polymer ?
#
loop_
_entity_poly.entity_id
_entity_poly.type
_entity_poly.pdbx_seq_one_letter_code
_entity_poly.pdbx_strand_id
1 'polypeptide(L)'
;MIFSKKNHKLTISLPLSFNQPKFSPAATWNSNGIIIANRSIVGERPAIFVNTDNTIYVANRENNKIIMWQEGSANPTEIISGDFVQPDSLFVTSNGDIYIDDGFINGRVQKWIAETNIFVTVMNVNSSCEGLFIDINDTLYCSMYRHDQVVKRSLINSVIDSNHVAAGTGILGSASDQLNLPHGIFVDANLDLYVADFANHRVQLFQSRKSNGITVAGITSLNPTITLHYPSGIILDAEKYLFIVDQFNHRIVGSGLNGFRCLVGCYGKGSQSNQLDMPFSFSFDSSGNIFVTDTFNHRIQNFLLMNDSFALSFNKPKSCSKAIWHSNATTFANRSIVGEDPTAIFININNTIYVTNQKNNAILIWDEENVTPTKIISGNFTEPSSLFVTTNGDIYIDGGVENGRVQKWSAEINNFITVMNVSSSCWGLFVDINDTLYCSMPRHHQVVKRSINDAVMTSNCVAAGTGVRGTASNRLDGPLGIFVDVNLDLYVADCSNNRVQLFQPGESNGITIPIDETVIPKIKLTCPSGIILDAEKYLFIVDSGNHRIVGSDLNGFRCLVGCYGKGSQSNQLSSPSSFSFDHFGNISGTIDSYGSIYKNKFNPLDPSENLLKTDDDSSPVDQFKLDIRLDVDTIYVMVVTTSDSKQIGEFSIAALGKDKLILERLSTPVNIQFIYSSKLTDDSPIYYRDCQVPQCHYETSQIHVNTTGLYVLWSENNIDAYGYIYQNDFNPLKPSENLLLSHGGPKESSCVIGDQCNFYIKGIGLTLDDILQHELQPNTVLNNQSFSIKLSAGLTIIMFIAGLINSVLSFITFQSKDSQQVGCGMYLLTSSITSLLTISMFIIKFWFVVLTHINVSTSLSVLRGGCVSIESILKLFLYLDGWLNACVAVERAVLIFKGVNFDKTKSKSIARRTILILPFCIFGTLIHELAFRRLFVYETRLDKIDTNKTNEDTNNRYVSCITRYSPSVQDYNTAVLFFHLVGPFIVNLFSALFIIFGGAHQRSMVRTNQSFKEHIQEQFREHKQLIISPIVLLVLSIPRLIISLLPGCVKTSENLWLYLGAYFISFTPSMLIFLIFVFPSELYMKAFKQSFNHIRRRTSP
;
A
#
# COMPACT_ATOMS: atom_id res chain seq x y z
N MET A 1 -34.63 -40.38 -23.99
CA MET A 1 -33.38 -40.66 -24.74
C MET A 1 -33.65 -40.26 -26.19
N ILE A 2 -32.92 -39.38 -26.88
CA ILE A 2 -31.73 -38.57 -26.53
C ILE A 2 -32.01 -37.14 -27.03
N PHE A 3 -31.60 -36.09 -26.29
CA PHE A 3 -31.85 -34.69 -26.67
C PHE A 3 -30.57 -33.93 -27.06
N SER A 4 -30.73 -33.08 -28.07
CA SER A 4 -29.78 -32.10 -28.63
C SER A 4 -28.89 -31.37 -27.60
N LYS A 5 -27.56 -31.35 -27.84
CA LYS A 5 -26.65 -30.35 -27.25
C LYS A 5 -26.66 -29.06 -28.08
N LYS A 6 -27.06 -27.94 -27.46
CA LYS A 6 -26.57 -26.60 -27.83
C LYS A 6 -25.53 -26.21 -26.79
N ASN A 7 -24.26 -26.07 -27.18
CA ASN A 7 -23.22 -25.52 -26.32
C ASN A 7 -23.38 -23.99 -26.28
N HIS A 8 -23.54 -23.42 -25.08
CA HIS A 8 -23.24 -22.00 -24.86
C HIS A 8 -21.72 -21.84 -24.75
N LYS A 9 -21.17 -20.82 -25.44
CA LYS A 9 -19.73 -20.51 -25.40
C LYS A 9 -19.28 -20.21 -23.98
N LEU A 10 -18.19 -20.84 -23.54
CA LEU A 10 -17.33 -20.29 -22.50
C LEU A 10 -16.73 -18.98 -23.03
N THR A 11 -16.74 -17.91 -22.23
CA THR A 11 -15.74 -16.84 -22.36
C THR A 11 -14.45 -17.33 -21.69
N ILE A 12 -13.65 -18.06 -22.47
CA ILE A 12 -12.23 -18.25 -22.17
C ILE A 12 -11.58 -16.89 -22.40
N SER A 13 -10.83 -16.37 -21.43
CA SER A 13 -9.88 -15.29 -21.70
C SER A 13 -8.79 -15.87 -22.59
N LEU A 14 -8.83 -15.57 -23.89
CA LEU A 14 -7.78 -15.97 -24.81
C LEU A 14 -6.45 -15.35 -24.33
N PRO A 15 -5.37 -16.14 -24.20
CA PRO A 15 -4.07 -15.58 -23.88
C PRO A 15 -3.61 -14.66 -25.01
N LEU A 16 -3.14 -13.46 -24.64
CA LEU A 16 -2.46 -12.54 -25.56
C LEU A 16 -1.28 -13.26 -26.22
N SER A 17 -0.99 -12.95 -27.48
CA SER A 17 0.09 -13.60 -28.24
C SER A 17 1.38 -12.81 -28.32
N PHE A 18 1.38 -11.58 -27.80
CA PHE A 18 2.50 -10.66 -27.75
C PHE A 18 2.83 -10.29 -26.31
N ASN A 19 4.07 -9.91 -26.04
CA ASN A 19 4.45 -9.40 -24.73
C ASN A 19 3.94 -7.98 -24.54
N GLN A 20 3.19 -7.79 -23.46
CA GLN A 20 2.78 -6.49 -22.95
C GLN A 20 3.31 -6.35 -21.51
N PRO A 21 4.63 -6.17 -21.33
CA PRO A 21 5.23 -5.96 -20.02
C PRO A 21 4.63 -4.73 -19.33
N LYS A 22 4.74 -4.67 -18.00
CA LYS A 22 4.37 -3.51 -17.19
C LYS A 22 5.64 -2.74 -16.84
N PHE A 23 5.74 -1.49 -17.28
CA PHE A 23 6.85 -0.61 -16.94
C PHE A 23 6.41 0.46 -15.94
N SER A 24 7.34 0.96 -15.12
CA SER A 24 7.17 2.33 -14.61
C SER A 24 7.32 3.31 -15.78
N PRO A 25 6.76 4.53 -15.68
CA PRO A 25 7.04 5.62 -16.64
C PRO A 25 8.54 5.95 -16.80
N ALA A 26 9.39 5.39 -15.96
CA ALA A 26 10.79 5.72 -15.80
C ALA A 26 11.75 4.60 -16.26
N ALA A 27 11.29 3.37 -16.44
CA ALA A 27 12.06 2.21 -16.93
C ALA A 27 13.07 2.59 -18.03
N THR A 28 14.35 2.21 -17.90
CA THR A 28 15.36 2.46 -18.94
C THR A 28 15.94 1.16 -19.47
N TRP A 29 16.62 1.26 -20.60
CA TRP A 29 17.30 0.16 -21.25
C TRP A 29 18.78 0.47 -21.32
N ASN A 30 19.60 -0.58 -21.41
CA ASN A 30 21.04 -0.42 -21.52
C ASN A 30 21.37 0.48 -22.73
N SER A 31 22.34 1.37 -22.60
CA SER A 31 22.66 2.28 -23.69
C SER A 31 23.27 1.54 -24.89
N ASN A 32 23.85 0.36 -24.68
CA ASN A 32 24.51 -0.46 -25.71
C ASN A 32 23.70 -1.72 -26.05
N GLY A 33 23.22 -1.81 -27.29
CA GLY A 33 22.51 -2.95 -27.82
C GLY A 33 23.42 -4.15 -28.10
N ILE A 34 22.90 -5.35 -27.85
CA ILE A 34 23.52 -6.63 -28.17
C ILE A 34 23.04 -7.04 -29.56
N ILE A 35 23.96 -7.28 -30.51
CA ILE A 35 23.59 -7.69 -31.87
C ILE A 35 23.16 -9.17 -31.84
N ILE A 36 21.87 -9.42 -32.13
CA ILE A 36 21.28 -10.77 -32.21
C ILE A 36 21.44 -11.37 -33.60
N ALA A 37 21.29 -10.54 -34.64
CA ALA A 37 21.43 -10.97 -36.03
C ALA A 37 22.02 -9.85 -36.90
N ASN A 38 22.73 -10.23 -37.96
CA ASN A 38 23.37 -9.31 -38.90
C ASN A 38 22.86 -9.55 -40.34
N ARG A 39 23.34 -8.73 -41.29
CA ARG A 39 22.92 -8.73 -42.70
C ARG A 39 22.88 -10.11 -43.36
N SER A 40 23.81 -11.01 -43.05
CA SER A 40 23.86 -12.34 -43.69
C SER A 40 22.69 -13.24 -43.27
N ILE A 41 22.03 -12.93 -42.16
CA ILE A 41 20.87 -13.66 -41.64
C ILE A 41 19.57 -12.90 -41.96
N VAL A 42 19.49 -11.60 -41.63
CA VAL A 42 18.22 -10.84 -41.67
C VAL A 42 18.01 -9.95 -42.89
N GLY A 43 18.99 -9.88 -43.82
CA GLY A 43 18.87 -9.11 -45.07
C GLY A 43 18.63 -7.61 -44.88
N GLU A 44 18.00 -6.98 -45.87
CA GLU A 44 17.56 -5.58 -45.80
C GLU A 44 16.07 -5.46 -45.40
N ARG A 45 15.76 -4.49 -44.53
CA ARG A 45 14.39 -4.19 -44.01
C ARG A 45 13.66 -5.39 -43.39
N PRO A 46 14.18 -5.98 -42.30
CA PRO A 46 13.43 -6.95 -41.52
C PRO A 46 12.29 -6.29 -40.72
N ALA A 47 11.16 -6.99 -40.61
CA ALA A 47 10.12 -6.74 -39.61
C ALA A 47 10.18 -7.79 -38.50
N ILE A 48 9.96 -7.40 -37.24
CA ILE A 48 10.15 -8.25 -36.05
C ILE A 48 8.87 -8.38 -35.23
N PHE A 49 8.67 -9.56 -34.64
CA PHE A 49 7.66 -9.85 -33.62
C PHE A 49 8.27 -10.80 -32.58
N VAL A 50 7.96 -10.61 -31.29
CA VAL A 50 8.34 -11.53 -30.21
C VAL A 50 7.07 -11.99 -29.49
N ASN A 51 6.86 -13.31 -29.42
CA ASN A 51 5.67 -13.90 -28.79
C ASN A 51 5.85 -14.03 -27.27
N THR A 52 4.79 -14.45 -26.58
CA THR A 52 4.79 -14.67 -25.12
C THR A 52 5.77 -15.73 -24.61
N ASP A 53 6.32 -16.57 -25.49
CA ASP A 53 7.31 -17.60 -25.18
C ASP A 53 8.74 -17.15 -25.57
N ASN A 54 8.95 -15.83 -25.65
CA ASN A 54 10.21 -15.16 -26.05
C ASN A 54 10.81 -15.64 -27.38
N THR A 55 10.00 -16.26 -28.25
CA THR A 55 10.41 -16.68 -29.58
C THR A 55 10.38 -15.48 -30.51
N ILE A 56 11.51 -15.23 -31.18
CA ILE A 56 11.72 -14.09 -32.07
C ILE A 56 11.38 -14.53 -33.50
N TYR A 57 10.49 -13.79 -34.15
CA TYR A 57 10.08 -14.00 -35.53
C TYR A 57 10.50 -12.80 -36.37
N VAL A 58 11.15 -13.05 -37.51
CA VAL A 58 11.62 -12.01 -38.42
C VAL A 58 11.15 -12.31 -39.84
N ALA A 59 10.32 -11.43 -40.40
CA ALA A 59 10.03 -11.44 -41.84
C ALA A 59 11.14 -10.70 -42.57
N ASN A 60 11.75 -11.37 -43.55
CA ASN A 60 12.80 -10.83 -44.39
C ASN A 60 12.25 -10.49 -45.78
N ARG A 61 12.25 -9.19 -46.07
CA ARG A 61 11.70 -8.57 -47.28
C ARG A 61 12.50 -8.89 -48.55
N GLU A 62 13.80 -9.16 -48.43
CA GLU A 62 14.71 -9.38 -49.56
C GLU A 62 14.66 -10.84 -50.05
N ASN A 63 14.60 -11.81 -49.13
CA ASN A 63 14.67 -13.23 -49.46
C ASN A 63 13.34 -14.00 -49.31
N ASN A 64 12.25 -13.31 -48.97
CA ASN A 64 10.88 -13.85 -48.84
C ASN A 64 10.77 -15.02 -47.85
N LYS A 65 11.32 -14.85 -46.64
CA LYS A 65 11.30 -15.88 -45.58
C LYS A 65 10.91 -15.32 -44.24
N ILE A 66 10.36 -16.20 -43.39
CA ILE A 66 10.25 -15.97 -41.96
C ILE A 66 11.38 -16.76 -41.28
N ILE A 67 12.16 -16.09 -40.44
CA ILE A 67 13.27 -16.66 -39.70
C ILE A 67 12.90 -16.63 -38.21
N MET A 68 13.09 -17.75 -37.51
CA MET A 68 12.66 -17.92 -36.13
C MET A 68 13.84 -18.27 -35.22
N TRP A 69 13.84 -17.75 -34.00
CA TRP A 69 14.78 -18.09 -32.93
C TRP A 69 13.99 -18.38 -31.64
N GLN A 70 14.18 -19.56 -31.07
CA GLN A 70 13.71 -19.85 -29.71
C GLN A 70 14.65 -19.26 -28.65
N GLU A 71 14.12 -18.97 -27.48
CA GLU A 71 14.87 -18.41 -26.34
C GLU A 71 16.15 -19.24 -26.03
N GLY A 72 17.26 -18.54 -25.79
CA GLY A 72 18.58 -19.15 -25.56
C GLY A 72 19.33 -19.65 -26.80
N SER A 73 18.73 -19.60 -28.00
CA SER A 73 19.39 -20.07 -29.24
C SER A 73 20.25 -18.98 -29.91
N ALA A 74 21.55 -19.24 -30.08
CA ALA A 74 22.48 -18.31 -30.74
C ALA A 74 22.35 -18.26 -32.28
N ASN A 75 21.62 -19.21 -32.89
CA ASN A 75 21.39 -19.31 -34.33
C ASN A 75 19.88 -19.45 -34.60
N PRO A 76 19.40 -19.15 -35.83
CA PRO A 76 18.02 -19.43 -36.22
C PRO A 76 17.66 -20.91 -35.99
N THR A 77 16.53 -21.14 -35.33
CA THR A 77 16.02 -22.50 -35.04
C THR A 77 15.20 -23.05 -36.19
N GLU A 78 14.50 -22.20 -36.94
CA GLU A 78 13.68 -22.59 -38.08
C GLU A 78 13.58 -21.47 -39.13
N ILE A 79 13.38 -21.86 -40.40
CA ILE A 79 13.23 -20.95 -41.53
C ILE A 79 12.03 -21.41 -42.36
N ILE A 80 10.94 -20.63 -42.32
CA ILE A 80 9.73 -20.89 -43.10
C ILE A 80 9.83 -20.12 -44.41
N SER A 81 9.54 -20.79 -45.52
CA SER A 81 9.47 -20.20 -46.87
C SER A 81 8.07 -20.40 -47.44
N GLY A 82 7.50 -19.38 -48.09
CA GLY A 82 6.19 -19.43 -48.75
C GLY A 82 6.24 -18.87 -50.17
N ASP A 83 5.07 -18.66 -50.79
CA ASP A 83 4.92 -17.95 -52.06
C ASP A 83 4.77 -16.43 -51.89
N PHE A 84 4.88 -15.92 -50.65
CA PHE A 84 4.74 -14.51 -50.34
C PHE A 84 5.94 -13.68 -50.83
N VAL A 85 5.71 -12.40 -51.18
CA VAL A 85 6.72 -11.53 -51.80
C VAL A 85 6.84 -10.19 -51.09
N GLN A 86 8.06 -9.82 -50.68
CA GLN A 86 8.39 -8.56 -50.00
C GLN A 86 7.50 -8.28 -48.76
N PRO A 87 7.46 -9.19 -47.77
CA PRO A 87 6.66 -9.00 -46.57
C PRO A 87 7.15 -7.76 -45.78
N ASP A 88 6.29 -6.74 -45.65
CA ASP A 88 6.60 -5.53 -44.89
C ASP A 88 6.24 -5.66 -43.39
N SER A 89 5.35 -6.60 -43.00
CA SER A 89 5.01 -6.86 -41.58
C SER A 89 4.50 -8.29 -41.32
N LEU A 90 4.50 -8.68 -40.02
CA LEU A 90 3.99 -9.97 -39.55
C LEU A 90 3.36 -9.88 -38.14
N PHE A 91 2.48 -10.82 -37.80
CA PHE A 91 1.92 -11.00 -36.46
C PHE A 91 1.75 -12.49 -36.14
N VAL A 92 2.06 -12.94 -34.92
CA VAL A 92 1.93 -14.35 -34.50
C VAL A 92 0.85 -14.49 -33.43
N THR A 93 -0.02 -15.49 -33.55
CA THR A 93 -1.06 -15.79 -32.55
C THR A 93 -0.58 -16.81 -31.52
N SER A 94 -1.28 -16.93 -30.38
CA SER A 94 -0.86 -17.74 -29.22
C SER A 94 -0.91 -19.26 -29.44
N ASN A 95 -1.38 -19.70 -30.61
CA ASN A 95 -1.28 -21.07 -31.10
C ASN A 95 -0.13 -21.28 -32.13
N GLY A 96 0.70 -20.26 -32.37
CA GLY A 96 1.84 -20.31 -33.28
C GLY A 96 1.53 -20.00 -34.75
N ASP A 97 0.28 -19.76 -35.14
CA ASP A 97 -0.03 -19.37 -36.52
C ASP A 97 0.56 -17.98 -36.84
N ILE A 98 1.14 -17.82 -38.04
CA ILE A 98 1.83 -16.60 -38.46
C ILE A 98 1.02 -15.92 -39.56
N TYR A 99 0.64 -14.67 -39.33
CA TYR A 99 0.02 -13.80 -40.32
C TYR A 99 1.10 -12.90 -40.91
N ILE A 100 1.18 -12.84 -42.23
CA ILE A 100 2.25 -12.16 -42.96
C ILE A 100 1.70 -11.40 -44.17
N ASP A 101 2.22 -10.19 -44.37
CA ASP A 101 1.98 -9.39 -45.55
C ASP A 101 2.57 -10.06 -46.81
N ASP A 102 1.84 -10.04 -47.92
CA ASP A 102 2.29 -10.55 -49.23
C ASP A 102 2.59 -9.40 -50.20
N GLY A 103 3.06 -8.27 -49.66
CA GLY A 103 3.52 -7.11 -50.39
C GLY A 103 2.50 -6.46 -51.31
N PHE A 104 2.98 -5.42 -52.00
CA PHE A 104 2.16 -4.62 -52.90
C PHE A 104 1.73 -5.38 -54.18
N ILE A 105 2.51 -6.37 -54.63
CA ILE A 105 2.27 -7.05 -55.92
C ILE A 105 1.14 -8.07 -55.82
N ASN A 106 1.14 -8.91 -54.78
CA ASN A 106 0.12 -9.95 -54.61
C ASN A 106 -1.12 -9.44 -53.86
N GLY A 107 -0.98 -8.35 -53.06
CA GLY A 107 -2.11 -7.63 -52.51
C GLY A 107 -2.99 -8.49 -51.59
N ARG A 108 -2.36 -9.15 -50.62
CA ARG A 108 -3.06 -10.04 -49.67
C ARG A 108 -2.27 -10.19 -48.37
N VAL A 109 -2.97 -10.62 -47.33
CA VAL A 109 -2.37 -11.14 -46.09
C VAL A 109 -2.55 -12.66 -46.11
N GLN A 110 -1.44 -13.37 -45.93
CA GLN A 110 -1.45 -14.81 -45.76
C GLN A 110 -1.42 -15.19 -44.28
N LYS A 111 -1.95 -16.38 -43.98
CA LYS A 111 -1.79 -17.06 -42.70
C LYS A 111 -1.08 -18.38 -42.95
N TRP A 112 0.08 -18.57 -42.34
CA TRP A 112 0.72 -19.86 -42.16
C TRP A 112 0.10 -20.57 -40.95
N ILE A 113 -0.35 -21.81 -41.14
CA ILE A 113 -1.00 -22.61 -40.09
C ILE A 113 0.03 -23.56 -39.49
N ALA A 114 0.41 -23.36 -38.22
CA ALA A 114 1.49 -24.08 -37.56
C ALA A 114 1.24 -25.60 -37.45
N GLU A 115 -0.02 -26.02 -37.28
CA GLU A 115 -0.39 -27.44 -37.21
C GLU A 115 -0.22 -28.20 -38.54
N THR A 116 -0.15 -27.50 -39.68
CA THR A 116 -0.21 -28.12 -41.01
C THR A 116 0.90 -27.68 -41.98
N ASN A 117 1.65 -26.63 -41.63
CA ASN A 117 2.64 -25.96 -42.47
C ASN A 117 2.10 -25.44 -43.82
N ILE A 118 0.80 -25.11 -43.88
CA ILE A 118 0.12 -24.62 -45.08
C ILE A 118 -0.13 -23.11 -44.97
N PHE A 119 0.09 -22.40 -46.07
CA PHE A 119 -0.32 -21.00 -46.24
C PHE A 119 -1.75 -20.90 -46.81
N VAL A 120 -2.57 -20.02 -46.22
CA VAL A 120 -3.91 -19.68 -46.72
C VAL A 120 -4.11 -18.17 -46.78
N THR A 121 -4.78 -17.66 -47.81
CA THR A 121 -5.11 -16.22 -47.91
C THR A 121 -6.27 -15.88 -46.98
N VAL A 122 -6.07 -14.92 -46.06
CA VAL A 122 -7.06 -14.53 -45.04
C VAL A 122 -7.62 -13.13 -45.23
N MET A 123 -6.92 -12.24 -45.94
CA MET A 123 -7.38 -10.90 -46.31
C MET A 123 -6.84 -10.55 -47.70
N ASN A 124 -7.65 -9.94 -48.56
CA ASN A 124 -7.18 -9.37 -49.83
C ASN A 124 -7.09 -7.86 -49.64
N VAL A 125 -5.99 -7.22 -50.03
CA VAL A 125 -5.70 -5.79 -49.82
C VAL A 125 -5.05 -5.18 -51.06
N ASN A 126 -5.47 -3.98 -51.47
CA ASN A 126 -4.92 -3.28 -52.63
C ASN A 126 -3.64 -2.45 -52.33
N SER A 127 -2.93 -2.78 -51.24
CA SER A 127 -1.65 -2.19 -50.82
C SER A 127 -0.89 -3.21 -49.96
N SER A 128 0.43 -3.06 -49.81
CA SER A 128 1.14 -3.70 -48.70
C SER A 128 0.62 -3.19 -47.36
N CYS A 129 0.67 -4.08 -46.36
CA CYS A 129 0.40 -3.81 -44.95
C CYS A 129 1.71 -3.53 -44.22
N GLU A 130 2.02 -2.26 -43.95
CA GLU A 130 3.22 -1.86 -43.18
C GLU A 130 3.09 -2.21 -41.68
N GLY A 131 1.88 -2.50 -41.22
CA GLY A 131 1.58 -3.02 -39.90
C GLY A 131 0.39 -3.97 -39.93
N LEU A 132 0.57 -5.15 -39.32
CA LEU A 132 -0.46 -6.14 -39.05
C LEU A 132 -0.66 -6.29 -37.55
N PHE A 133 -1.90 -6.38 -37.11
CA PHE A 133 -2.25 -6.61 -35.71
C PHE A 133 -3.53 -7.44 -35.61
N ILE A 134 -3.65 -8.32 -34.61
CA ILE A 134 -4.88 -9.05 -34.31
C ILE A 134 -5.37 -8.68 -32.91
N ASP A 135 -6.60 -8.18 -32.81
CA ASP A 135 -7.20 -7.82 -31.52
C ASP A 135 -7.75 -9.04 -30.75
N ILE A 136 -8.12 -8.81 -29.49
CA ILE A 136 -8.67 -9.82 -28.57
C ILE A 136 -10.01 -10.45 -29.02
N ASN A 137 -10.60 -9.99 -30.13
CA ASN A 137 -11.81 -10.57 -30.73
C ASN A 137 -11.51 -11.28 -32.08
N ASP A 138 -10.26 -11.68 -32.30
CA ASP A 138 -9.78 -12.27 -33.56
C ASP A 138 -10.13 -11.39 -34.78
N THR A 139 -9.95 -10.08 -34.68
CA THR A 139 -10.05 -9.16 -35.82
C THR A 139 -8.65 -8.78 -36.29
N LEU A 140 -8.34 -9.08 -37.54
CA LEU A 140 -7.10 -8.72 -38.21
C LEU A 140 -7.20 -7.28 -38.75
N TYR A 141 -6.19 -6.46 -38.47
CA TYR A 141 -6.02 -5.10 -38.96
C TYR A 141 -4.79 -5.02 -39.88
N CYS A 142 -4.86 -4.17 -40.90
CA CYS A 142 -3.80 -3.87 -41.85
C CYS A 142 -3.75 -2.36 -42.11
N SER A 143 -2.59 -1.72 -41.89
CA SER A 143 -2.35 -0.35 -42.33
C SER A 143 -1.92 -0.30 -43.79
N MET A 144 -2.81 0.22 -44.65
CA MET A 144 -2.59 0.28 -46.09
C MET A 144 -1.81 1.53 -46.47
N TYR A 145 -0.48 1.40 -46.49
CA TYR A 145 0.48 2.46 -46.80
C TYR A 145 0.07 3.36 -47.97
N ARG A 146 -0.24 2.81 -49.16
CA ARG A 146 -0.55 3.62 -50.35
C ARG A 146 -2.01 4.07 -50.48
N HIS A 147 -2.85 3.77 -49.49
CA HIS A 147 -4.28 4.10 -49.53
C HIS A 147 -4.73 4.87 -48.28
N ASP A 148 -3.80 5.41 -47.47
CA ASP A 148 -4.11 6.39 -46.42
C ASP A 148 -5.22 5.97 -45.44
N GLN A 149 -5.28 4.68 -45.13
CA GLN A 149 -6.29 4.07 -44.26
C GLN A 149 -5.77 2.82 -43.56
N VAL A 150 -6.40 2.47 -42.44
CA VAL A 150 -6.27 1.16 -41.80
C VAL A 150 -7.57 0.40 -42.06
N VAL A 151 -7.46 -0.82 -42.59
CA VAL A 151 -8.60 -1.73 -42.81
C VAL A 151 -8.59 -2.88 -41.82
N LYS A 152 -9.75 -3.48 -41.57
CA LYS A 152 -9.91 -4.61 -40.67
C LYS A 152 -10.90 -5.66 -41.16
N ARG A 153 -10.73 -6.90 -40.70
CA ARG A 153 -11.58 -8.05 -41.02
C ARG A 153 -11.65 -9.02 -39.84
N SER A 154 -12.85 -9.46 -39.48
CA SER A 154 -13.03 -10.50 -38.46
C SER A 154 -12.66 -11.88 -39.00
N LEU A 155 -11.95 -12.67 -38.20
CA LEU A 155 -11.52 -14.03 -38.55
C LEU A 155 -12.53 -15.11 -38.09
N ILE A 156 -13.51 -14.75 -37.25
CA ILE A 156 -14.46 -15.70 -36.62
C ILE A 156 -15.58 -16.15 -37.57
N ASN A 157 -15.94 -15.33 -38.56
CA ASN A 157 -17.03 -15.62 -39.50
C ASN A 157 -16.49 -15.93 -40.90
N SER A 158 -16.76 -17.14 -41.39
CA SER A 158 -16.41 -17.58 -42.76
C SER A 158 -17.38 -17.09 -43.84
N VAL A 159 -18.39 -16.29 -43.47
CA VAL A 159 -19.27 -15.59 -44.41
C VAL A 159 -18.51 -14.40 -44.98
N ILE A 160 -18.72 -14.10 -46.27
CA ILE A 160 -18.05 -13.05 -47.03
C ILE A 160 -18.32 -11.68 -46.40
N ASP A 161 -17.45 -11.27 -45.48
CA ASP A 161 -17.41 -9.94 -44.90
C ASP A 161 -16.27 -9.17 -45.59
N SER A 162 -16.62 -8.07 -46.25
CA SER A 162 -15.63 -7.20 -46.91
C SER A 162 -14.71 -6.57 -45.89
N ASN A 163 -13.50 -6.19 -46.29
CA ASN A 163 -12.64 -5.37 -45.43
C ASN A 163 -13.38 -4.08 -45.04
N HIS A 164 -13.45 -3.78 -43.75
CA HIS A 164 -14.05 -2.55 -43.23
C HIS A 164 -12.97 -1.54 -42.91
N VAL A 165 -13.22 -0.26 -43.16
CA VAL A 165 -12.29 0.81 -42.75
C VAL A 165 -12.34 0.96 -41.23
N ALA A 166 -11.16 0.96 -40.60
CA ALA A 166 -10.96 1.11 -39.17
C ALA A 166 -10.55 2.55 -38.80
N ALA A 167 -9.70 3.17 -39.62
CA ALA A 167 -9.21 4.54 -39.48
C ALA A 167 -8.78 5.11 -40.85
N GLY A 168 -8.77 6.42 -41.00
CA GLY A 168 -8.54 7.10 -42.28
C GLY A 168 -9.79 7.10 -43.19
N THR A 169 -9.78 7.96 -44.20
CA THR A 169 -10.88 8.08 -45.20
C THR A 169 -10.53 7.49 -46.56
N GLY A 170 -9.35 6.91 -46.72
CA GLY A 170 -8.83 6.50 -48.03
C GLY A 170 -8.25 7.65 -48.86
N ILE A 171 -8.11 8.84 -48.26
CA ILE A 171 -7.67 10.08 -48.91
C ILE A 171 -6.55 10.68 -48.08
N LEU A 172 -5.39 10.88 -48.71
CA LEU A 172 -4.24 11.59 -48.15
C LEU A 172 -4.65 12.93 -47.54
N GLY A 173 -4.32 13.14 -46.27
CA GLY A 173 -4.51 14.43 -45.61
C GLY A 173 -4.13 14.42 -44.13
N SER A 174 -4.33 15.56 -43.48
CA SER A 174 -3.92 15.81 -42.10
C SER A 174 -5.06 16.18 -41.14
N ALA A 175 -6.32 16.10 -41.60
CA ALA A 175 -7.49 16.20 -40.72
C ALA A 175 -7.50 15.05 -39.68
N SER A 176 -8.39 15.14 -38.68
CA SER A 176 -8.51 14.12 -37.61
C SER A 176 -8.99 12.76 -38.11
N ASP A 177 -9.74 12.72 -39.20
CA ASP A 177 -10.26 11.51 -39.85
C ASP A 177 -9.39 11.07 -41.05
N GLN A 178 -8.30 11.79 -41.33
CA GLN A 178 -7.36 11.51 -42.42
C GLN A 178 -6.03 10.98 -41.89
N LEU A 179 -5.36 10.20 -42.73
CA LEU A 179 -4.02 9.68 -42.54
C LEU A 179 -3.15 10.03 -43.76
N ASN A 180 -1.85 9.87 -43.64
CA ASN A 180 -0.89 10.05 -44.72
C ASN A 180 0.22 8.99 -44.56
N LEU A 181 0.18 7.97 -45.42
CA LEU A 181 1.07 6.80 -45.40
C LEU A 181 1.10 6.06 -44.03
N PRO A 182 -0.01 5.50 -43.52
CA PRO A 182 -0.01 4.87 -42.20
C PRO A 182 0.94 3.65 -42.13
N HIS A 183 1.83 3.63 -41.14
CA HIS A 183 2.76 2.52 -40.86
C HIS A 183 2.25 1.69 -39.66
N GLY A 184 3.06 1.46 -38.61
CA GLY A 184 2.74 0.59 -37.49
C GLY A 184 1.44 0.93 -36.78
N ILE A 185 0.75 -0.12 -36.33
CA ILE A 185 -0.55 -0.06 -35.66
C ILE A 185 -0.53 -0.90 -34.39
N PHE A 186 -1.30 -0.48 -33.39
CA PHE A 186 -1.53 -1.24 -32.15
C PHE A 186 -2.99 -1.10 -31.74
N VAL A 187 -3.64 -2.18 -31.31
CA VAL A 187 -5.02 -2.16 -30.81
C VAL A 187 -5.03 -2.61 -29.36
N ASP A 188 -5.56 -1.78 -28.47
CA ASP A 188 -5.58 -2.07 -27.04
C ASP A 188 -6.77 -2.96 -26.63
N ALA A 189 -6.83 -3.36 -25.35
CA ALA A 189 -7.91 -4.18 -24.82
C ALA A 189 -9.30 -3.51 -24.81
N ASN A 190 -9.39 -2.18 -25.01
CA ASN A 190 -10.65 -1.46 -25.21
C ASN A 190 -11.09 -1.44 -26.69
N LEU A 191 -10.27 -1.98 -27.59
CA LEU A 191 -10.40 -1.86 -29.05
C LEU A 191 -10.20 -0.43 -29.56
N ASP A 192 -9.37 0.36 -28.85
CA ASP A 192 -8.87 1.65 -29.32
C ASP A 192 -7.63 1.43 -30.21
N LEU A 193 -7.62 2.03 -31.41
CA LEU A 193 -6.60 1.83 -32.44
C LEU A 193 -5.61 3.00 -32.46
N TYR A 194 -4.34 2.69 -32.28
CA TYR A 194 -3.22 3.63 -32.39
C TYR A 194 -2.55 3.45 -33.77
N VAL A 195 -2.32 4.55 -34.49
CA VAL A 195 -1.78 4.53 -35.86
C VAL A 195 -0.58 5.48 -35.96
N ALA A 196 0.52 4.96 -36.50
CA ALA A 196 1.69 5.75 -36.89
C ALA A 196 1.38 6.48 -38.20
N ASP A 197 0.99 7.75 -38.08
CA ASP A 197 0.61 8.62 -39.20
C ASP A 197 1.89 9.25 -39.77
N PHE A 198 2.69 8.40 -40.41
CA PHE A 198 4.10 8.55 -40.77
C PHE A 198 4.44 9.90 -41.41
N ALA A 199 3.80 10.20 -42.55
CA ALA A 199 4.09 11.42 -43.31
C ALA A 199 3.41 12.67 -42.73
N ASN A 200 2.51 12.52 -41.75
CA ASN A 200 2.00 13.61 -40.91
C ASN A 200 2.80 13.78 -39.60
N HIS A 201 3.84 12.98 -39.38
CA HIS A 201 4.78 13.08 -38.25
C HIS A 201 4.09 13.02 -36.86
N ARG A 202 3.06 12.19 -36.73
CA ARG A 202 2.23 12.10 -35.53
C ARG A 202 1.77 10.68 -35.25
N VAL A 203 1.27 10.45 -34.03
CA VAL A 203 0.50 9.25 -33.68
C VAL A 203 -0.94 9.64 -33.42
N GLN A 204 -1.87 8.96 -34.07
CA GLN A 204 -3.31 9.16 -33.89
C GLN A 204 -3.96 8.00 -33.15
N LEU A 205 -4.85 8.35 -32.20
CA LEU A 205 -5.69 7.44 -31.44
C LEU A 205 -7.13 7.50 -31.95
N PHE A 206 -7.60 6.43 -32.58
CA PHE A 206 -8.99 6.23 -33.00
C PHE A 206 -9.70 5.39 -31.94
N GLN A 207 -10.50 6.05 -31.09
CA GLN A 207 -11.26 5.34 -30.07
C GLN A 207 -12.34 4.46 -30.69
N SER A 208 -12.66 3.34 -30.05
CA SER A 208 -13.61 2.36 -30.58
C SER A 208 -14.94 2.99 -31.03
N ARG A 209 -15.30 2.75 -32.29
CA ARG A 209 -16.49 3.29 -33.00
C ARG A 209 -16.49 4.79 -33.30
N LYS A 210 -15.37 5.51 -33.14
CA LYS A 210 -15.22 6.90 -33.63
C LYS A 210 -14.41 6.93 -34.93
N SER A 211 -14.82 7.80 -35.86
CA SER A 211 -14.12 8.03 -37.13
C SER A 211 -12.94 9.00 -37.02
N ASN A 212 -12.96 9.87 -36.01
CA ASN A 212 -11.98 10.95 -35.84
C ASN A 212 -10.93 10.53 -34.81
N GLY A 213 -9.66 10.59 -35.20
CA GLY A 213 -8.51 10.37 -34.37
C GLY A 213 -8.17 11.57 -33.48
N ILE A 214 -7.51 11.28 -32.37
CA ILE A 214 -6.92 12.26 -31.45
C ILE A 214 -5.41 12.17 -31.60
N THR A 215 -4.71 13.29 -31.85
CA THR A 215 -3.24 13.26 -31.88
C THR A 215 -2.69 13.11 -30.46
N VAL A 216 -2.04 11.97 -30.18
CA VAL A 216 -1.47 11.63 -28.86
C VAL A 216 0.04 11.84 -28.77
N ALA A 217 0.74 11.89 -29.91
CA ALA A 217 2.16 12.23 -29.99
C ALA A 217 2.49 12.96 -31.31
N GLY A 218 3.53 13.79 -31.31
CA GLY A 218 3.93 14.64 -32.44
C GLY A 218 3.45 16.09 -32.31
N ILE A 219 3.86 16.93 -33.26
CA ILE A 219 3.76 18.41 -33.18
C ILE A 219 2.32 18.94 -33.14
N THR A 220 1.33 18.17 -33.61
CA THR A 220 -0.09 18.55 -33.60
C THR A 220 -0.87 18.01 -32.40
N SER A 221 -0.20 17.52 -31.34
CA SER A 221 -0.89 17.15 -30.09
C SER A 221 -1.29 18.39 -29.29
N LEU A 222 -2.27 18.24 -28.38
CA LEU A 222 -2.73 19.35 -27.53
C LEU A 222 -1.65 19.87 -26.56
N ASN A 223 -0.74 18.99 -26.14
CA ASN A 223 0.39 19.28 -25.26
C ASN A 223 1.65 18.62 -25.85
N PRO A 224 2.34 19.27 -26.82
CA PRO A 224 3.45 18.65 -27.54
C PRO A 224 4.68 18.54 -26.65
N THR A 225 4.97 17.32 -26.17
CA THR A 225 6.19 16.99 -25.43
C THR A 225 7.28 16.36 -26.31
N ILE A 226 6.98 16.11 -27.60
CA ILE A 226 7.93 15.57 -28.57
C ILE A 226 7.59 16.00 -30.00
N THR A 227 8.63 16.28 -30.78
CA THR A 227 8.56 16.32 -32.24
C THR A 227 9.04 14.96 -32.77
N LEU A 228 8.14 14.27 -33.47
CA LEU A 228 8.44 13.03 -34.19
C LEU A 228 8.83 13.37 -35.64
N HIS A 229 9.53 12.47 -36.31
CA HIS A 229 9.88 12.58 -37.72
C HIS A 229 9.75 11.19 -38.35
N TYR A 230 8.68 11.02 -39.15
CA TYR A 230 8.32 9.76 -39.79
C TYR A 230 8.23 8.56 -38.81
N PRO A 231 7.31 8.58 -37.82
CA PRO A 231 7.16 7.47 -36.88
C PRO A 231 6.69 6.20 -37.60
N SER A 232 7.32 5.04 -37.33
CA SER A 232 7.09 3.80 -38.10
C SER A 232 6.51 2.62 -37.30
N GLY A 233 6.82 2.51 -36.01
CA GLY A 233 6.38 1.42 -35.14
C GLY A 233 5.79 1.92 -33.83
N ILE A 234 4.78 1.25 -33.29
CA ILE A 234 4.07 1.62 -32.05
C ILE A 234 3.74 0.38 -31.23
N ILE A 235 4.00 0.43 -29.92
CA ILE A 235 3.51 -0.55 -28.93
C ILE A 235 3.04 0.20 -27.66
N LEU A 236 2.02 -0.35 -26.98
CA LEU A 236 1.66 0.03 -25.61
C LEU A 236 2.17 -1.01 -24.59
N ASP A 237 2.61 -0.55 -23.42
CA ASP A 237 2.82 -1.43 -22.25
C ASP A 237 1.49 -1.73 -21.53
N ALA A 238 1.52 -2.51 -20.44
CA ALA A 238 0.33 -2.90 -19.69
C ALA A 238 -0.38 -1.73 -18.98
N GLU A 239 0.33 -0.64 -18.68
CA GLU A 239 -0.22 0.58 -18.07
C GLU A 239 -0.60 1.64 -19.12
N LYS A 240 -0.50 1.30 -20.41
CA LYS A 240 -0.79 2.14 -21.59
C LYS A 240 0.19 3.30 -21.82
N TYR A 241 1.44 3.17 -21.38
CA TYR A 241 2.53 4.01 -21.86
C TYR A 241 2.84 3.68 -23.32
N LEU A 242 3.03 4.71 -24.14
CA LEU A 242 3.20 4.64 -25.58
C LEU A 242 4.68 4.66 -25.98
N PHE A 243 5.11 3.63 -26.68
CA PHE A 243 6.46 3.44 -27.20
C PHE A 243 6.43 3.55 -28.72
N ILE A 244 7.33 4.37 -29.29
CA ILE A 244 7.31 4.77 -30.70
C ILE A 244 8.71 4.65 -31.30
N VAL A 245 8.80 4.07 -32.50
CA VAL A 245 9.98 4.16 -33.35
C VAL A 245 9.93 5.48 -34.12
N ASP A 246 10.86 6.38 -33.82
CA ASP A 246 10.97 7.71 -34.40
C ASP A 246 12.04 7.66 -35.52
N GLN A 247 11.67 7.03 -36.65
CA GLN A 247 12.60 6.47 -37.63
C GLN A 247 13.64 7.46 -38.14
N PHE A 248 13.22 8.63 -38.61
CA PHE A 248 14.15 9.62 -39.19
C PHE A 248 14.86 10.49 -38.13
N ASN A 249 14.52 10.31 -36.85
CA ASN A 249 15.33 10.77 -35.72
C ASN A 249 16.24 9.65 -35.16
N HIS A 250 16.26 8.48 -35.82
CA HIS A 250 17.16 7.36 -35.55
C HIS A 250 17.08 6.81 -34.11
N ARG A 251 15.88 6.82 -33.50
CA ARG A 251 15.68 6.51 -32.07
C ARG A 251 14.37 5.80 -31.76
N ILE A 252 14.27 5.23 -30.57
CA ILE A 252 13.01 4.80 -29.94
C ILE A 252 12.72 5.72 -28.75
N VAL A 253 11.46 6.10 -28.61
CA VAL A 253 10.96 7.03 -27.58
C VAL A 253 9.78 6.42 -26.82
N GLY A 254 9.63 6.76 -25.55
CA GLY A 254 8.54 6.28 -24.69
C GLY A 254 7.92 7.41 -23.88
N SER A 255 6.61 7.39 -23.70
CA SER A 255 5.88 8.34 -22.85
C SER A 255 6.13 8.07 -21.36
N GLY A 256 6.34 9.11 -20.57
CA GLY A 256 6.35 9.05 -19.11
C GLY A 256 5.64 10.27 -18.49
N LEU A 257 5.77 10.43 -17.17
CA LEU A 257 5.06 11.47 -16.39
C LEU A 257 5.34 12.91 -16.87
N ASN A 258 6.54 13.15 -17.41
CA ASN A 258 6.99 14.46 -17.91
C ASN A 258 6.91 14.58 -19.44
N GLY A 259 6.18 13.69 -20.12
CA GLY A 259 6.14 13.60 -21.59
C GLY A 259 7.02 12.49 -22.15
N PHE A 260 7.30 12.52 -23.46
CA PHE A 260 8.14 11.50 -24.09
C PHE A 260 9.62 11.74 -23.84
N ARG A 261 10.37 10.67 -23.58
CA ARG A 261 11.82 10.64 -23.53
C ARG A 261 12.40 9.68 -24.56
N CYS A 262 13.64 9.90 -24.93
CA CYS A 262 14.39 8.93 -25.73
C CYS A 262 14.82 7.74 -24.85
N LEU A 263 14.75 6.53 -25.41
CA LEU A 263 15.08 5.27 -24.75
C LEU A 263 16.31 4.62 -25.36
N VAL A 264 16.38 4.60 -26.69
CA VAL A 264 17.41 3.91 -27.48
C VAL A 264 17.75 4.76 -28.70
N GLY A 265 19.02 4.81 -29.12
CA GLY A 265 19.47 5.58 -30.28
C GLY A 265 19.60 7.09 -30.03
N CYS A 266 19.67 7.51 -28.76
CA CYS A 266 19.63 8.91 -28.35
C CYS A 266 20.85 9.75 -28.79
N TYR A 267 21.92 9.09 -29.22
CA TYR A 267 23.12 9.70 -29.80
C TYR A 267 23.00 9.91 -31.33
N GLY A 268 21.80 9.76 -31.89
CA GLY A 268 21.48 9.96 -33.30
C GLY A 268 21.97 8.84 -34.22
N LYS A 269 22.01 9.15 -35.52
CA LYS A 269 22.39 8.22 -36.58
C LYS A 269 23.80 7.68 -36.39
N GLY A 270 23.95 6.36 -36.44
CA GLY A 270 25.25 5.71 -36.57
C GLY A 270 25.20 4.19 -36.39
N SER A 271 26.37 3.56 -36.38
CA SER A 271 26.52 2.09 -36.35
C SER A 271 27.11 1.55 -35.05
N GLN A 272 27.38 2.40 -34.06
CA GLN A 272 27.79 1.97 -32.72
C GLN A 272 26.65 1.21 -32.01
N SER A 273 26.96 0.50 -30.93
CA SER A 273 25.97 -0.26 -30.13
C SER A 273 24.89 0.62 -29.49
N ASN A 274 25.19 1.90 -29.26
CA ASN A 274 24.27 2.90 -28.71
C ASN A 274 23.58 3.77 -29.77
N GLN A 275 23.77 3.45 -31.05
CA GLN A 275 23.21 4.17 -32.19
C GLN A 275 22.35 3.24 -33.06
N LEU A 276 21.42 3.86 -33.78
CA LEU A 276 20.58 3.18 -34.77
C LEU A 276 20.69 3.94 -36.10
N ASP A 277 20.29 3.30 -37.20
CA ASP A 277 20.11 3.95 -38.48
C ASP A 277 18.75 3.58 -39.11
N MET A 278 17.81 4.52 -39.02
CA MET A 278 16.43 4.41 -39.48
C MET A 278 15.75 3.11 -39.00
N PRO A 279 15.64 2.91 -37.66
CA PRO A 279 14.94 1.77 -37.11
C PRO A 279 13.51 1.70 -37.65
N PHE A 280 12.98 0.49 -37.89
CA PHE A 280 11.68 0.32 -38.54
C PHE A 280 10.61 -0.22 -37.60
N SER A 281 10.89 -1.37 -36.97
CA SER A 281 9.99 -2.03 -36.02
C SER A 281 10.75 -2.46 -34.77
N PHE A 282 10.02 -2.70 -33.69
CA PHE A 282 10.54 -3.24 -32.44
C PHE A 282 9.49 -4.14 -31.77
N SER A 283 9.92 -4.96 -30.82
CA SER A 283 9.04 -5.78 -29.97
C SER A 283 9.67 -5.97 -28.59
N PHE A 284 8.84 -6.28 -27.59
CA PHE A 284 9.29 -6.62 -26.24
C PHE A 284 9.36 -8.15 -26.07
N ASP A 285 10.29 -8.64 -25.26
CA ASP A 285 10.16 -9.96 -24.63
C ASP A 285 9.37 -9.90 -23.31
N SER A 286 9.11 -11.04 -22.67
CA SER A 286 8.38 -11.13 -21.40
C SER A 286 9.11 -10.46 -20.22
N SER A 287 10.43 -10.27 -20.34
CA SER A 287 11.27 -9.55 -19.38
C SER A 287 11.29 -8.04 -19.63
N GLY A 288 10.72 -7.57 -20.74
CA GLY A 288 10.66 -6.16 -21.11
C GLY A 288 11.88 -5.63 -21.86
N ASN A 289 12.78 -6.51 -22.33
CA ASN A 289 13.89 -6.10 -23.21
C ASN A 289 13.36 -5.67 -24.58
N ILE A 290 14.01 -4.71 -25.24
CA ILE A 290 13.59 -4.18 -26.55
C ILE A 290 14.43 -4.82 -27.67
N PHE A 291 13.77 -5.55 -28.57
CA PHE A 291 14.38 -6.02 -29.81
C PHE A 291 14.04 -5.06 -30.96
N VAL A 292 15.04 -4.50 -31.64
CA VAL A 292 14.90 -3.45 -32.66
C VAL A 292 15.42 -3.92 -34.01
N THR A 293 14.68 -3.63 -35.09
CA THR A 293 15.18 -3.76 -36.46
C THR A 293 15.92 -2.48 -36.89
N ASP A 294 17.24 -2.53 -36.80
CA ASP A 294 18.16 -1.44 -37.10
C ASP A 294 18.50 -1.46 -38.61
N THR A 295 17.55 -0.94 -39.39
CA THR A 295 17.34 -1.26 -40.80
C THR A 295 18.54 -0.96 -41.70
N PHE A 296 19.11 0.24 -41.62
CA PHE A 296 20.21 0.65 -42.50
C PHE A 296 21.60 0.24 -41.96
N ASN A 297 21.68 -0.19 -40.69
CA ASN A 297 22.81 -0.96 -40.19
C ASN A 297 22.68 -2.47 -40.48
N HIS A 298 21.57 -2.90 -41.09
CA HIS A 298 21.27 -4.29 -41.47
C HIS A 298 21.43 -5.29 -40.32
N ARG A 299 20.90 -4.95 -39.13
CA ARG A 299 21.03 -5.78 -37.92
C ARG A 299 19.78 -5.77 -37.05
N ILE A 300 19.67 -6.76 -36.18
CA ILE A 300 18.73 -6.74 -35.05
C ILE A 300 19.54 -6.56 -33.76
N GLN A 301 19.14 -5.59 -32.95
CA GLN A 301 19.75 -5.31 -31.65
C GLN A 301 18.75 -5.59 -30.53
N ASN A 302 19.20 -6.25 -29.47
CA ASN A 302 18.49 -6.41 -28.20
C ASN A 302 19.05 -5.41 -27.18
N PHE A 303 18.19 -4.56 -26.64
CA PHE A 303 18.50 -3.66 -25.54
C PHE A 303 17.87 -4.21 -24.27
N LEU A 304 18.70 -4.55 -23.30
CA LEU A 304 18.26 -5.14 -22.04
C LEU A 304 17.59 -4.08 -21.17
N LEU A 305 16.45 -4.43 -20.56
CA LEU A 305 15.81 -3.61 -19.54
C LEU A 305 16.77 -3.48 -18.35
N MET A 306 17.18 -2.26 -18.05
CA MET A 306 17.91 -1.96 -16.82
C MET A 306 16.88 -1.91 -15.71
N ASN A 307 16.90 -2.90 -14.81
CA ASN A 307 15.97 -3.10 -13.69
C ASN A 307 15.32 -1.79 -13.22
N ASP A 308 14.12 -1.55 -13.78
CA ASP A 308 13.29 -0.35 -13.70
C ASP A 308 14.03 0.94 -13.29
N SER A 309 15.03 1.39 -14.06
CA SER A 309 16.04 2.32 -13.54
C SER A 309 15.64 3.82 -13.46
N PHE A 310 14.44 4.14 -12.97
CA PHE A 310 14.33 5.15 -11.90
C PHE A 310 13.66 4.55 -10.65
N ALA A 311 14.07 3.35 -10.27
CA ALA A 311 14.38 3.11 -8.87
C ALA A 311 15.21 4.32 -8.41
N LEU A 312 14.61 5.18 -7.59
CA LEU A 312 15.41 6.03 -6.73
C LEU A 312 16.23 5.08 -5.88
N SER A 313 17.53 5.31 -5.72
CA SER A 313 18.34 4.36 -4.94
C SER A 313 17.99 4.34 -3.44
N PHE A 314 17.11 5.25 -3.02
CA PHE A 314 16.61 5.49 -1.68
C PHE A 314 15.07 5.53 -1.69
N ASN A 315 14.44 5.20 -0.56
CA ASN A 315 12.98 5.20 -0.48
C ASN A 315 12.40 6.62 -0.45
N LYS A 316 11.36 6.85 -1.25
CA LYS A 316 10.43 7.97 -1.12
C LYS A 316 9.05 7.44 -0.76
N PRO A 317 8.71 7.30 0.53
CA PRO A 317 7.34 6.98 0.91
C PRO A 317 6.39 8.08 0.42
N LYS A 318 5.13 7.73 0.20
CA LYS A 318 4.08 8.69 -0.11
C LYS A 318 3.41 9.11 1.20
N SER A 319 3.78 10.27 1.74
CA SER A 319 3.31 10.71 3.05
C SER A 319 1.90 11.27 2.95
N CYS A 320 0.91 10.48 3.36
CA CYS A 320 -0.48 10.95 3.48
C CYS A 320 -0.55 12.20 4.37
N SER A 321 -1.40 13.16 4.03
CA SER A 321 -1.60 14.42 4.78
C SER A 321 -2.12 14.31 6.22
N LYS A 322 -2.20 13.07 6.74
CA LYS A 322 -2.52 12.70 8.13
C LYS A 322 -1.60 11.59 8.66
N ALA A 323 -0.42 11.41 8.09
CA ALA A 323 0.58 10.48 8.62
C ALA A 323 0.93 10.88 10.06
N ILE A 324 0.82 9.92 10.98
CA ILE A 324 1.19 10.07 12.38
C ILE A 324 2.27 9.02 12.62
N TRP A 325 3.52 9.47 12.75
CA TRP A 325 4.57 8.63 13.28
C TRP A 325 4.32 8.44 14.77
N HIS A 326 4.55 7.22 15.28
CA HIS A 326 4.57 7.02 16.72
C HIS A 326 5.66 7.92 17.32
N SER A 327 5.34 8.60 18.43
CA SER A 327 6.30 9.45 19.13
C SER A 327 7.53 8.67 19.60
N ASN A 328 7.41 7.35 19.74
CA ASN A 328 8.39 6.46 20.36
C ASN A 328 9.12 5.66 19.28
N ALA A 329 10.43 5.88 19.16
CA ALA A 329 11.34 5.12 18.31
C ALA A 329 11.69 3.74 18.92
N THR A 330 11.99 2.78 18.04
CA THR A 330 12.50 1.45 18.40
C THR A 330 13.97 1.33 18.01
N THR A 331 14.83 0.94 18.96
CA THR A 331 16.27 0.76 18.71
C THR A 331 16.51 -0.51 17.89
N PHE A 332 16.84 -0.36 16.60
CA PHE A 332 17.23 -1.47 15.71
C PHE A 332 18.63 -2.00 16.01
N ALA A 333 19.60 -1.10 16.21
CA ALA A 333 20.98 -1.42 16.55
C ALA A 333 21.51 -0.40 17.56
N ASN A 334 22.42 -0.82 18.45
CA ASN A 334 22.97 0.00 19.53
C ASN A 334 24.50 0.09 19.41
N ARG A 335 25.16 0.81 20.34
CA ARG A 335 26.63 1.01 20.36
C ARG A 335 27.46 -0.29 20.30
N SER A 336 26.98 -1.42 20.84
CA SER A 336 27.74 -2.68 20.75
C SER A 336 27.72 -3.33 19.36
N ILE A 337 26.76 -2.93 18.51
CA ILE A 337 26.60 -3.42 17.14
C ILE A 337 27.15 -2.40 16.12
N VAL A 338 26.88 -1.10 16.34
CA VAL A 338 27.21 -0.02 15.40
C VAL A 338 28.58 0.63 15.70
N GLY A 339 29.06 0.53 16.94
CA GLY A 339 30.23 1.26 17.44
C GLY A 339 29.89 2.68 17.92
N GLU A 340 30.93 3.47 18.21
CA GLU A 340 30.84 4.87 18.61
C GLU A 340 30.87 5.80 17.39
N ASP A 341 30.13 6.91 17.43
CA ASP A 341 30.12 7.94 16.37
C ASP A 341 29.62 7.45 14.98
N PRO A 342 28.36 6.96 14.88
CA PRO A 342 27.71 6.68 13.61
C PRO A 342 27.15 7.95 12.96
N THR A 343 27.70 8.32 11.81
CA THR A 343 27.50 9.65 11.21
C THR A 343 26.40 9.74 10.17
N ALA A 344 26.27 8.72 9.31
CA ALA A 344 25.29 8.69 8.24
C ALA A 344 24.62 7.32 8.14
N ILE A 345 23.34 7.35 7.75
CA ILE A 345 22.50 6.19 7.46
C ILE A 345 21.87 6.36 6.08
N PHE A 346 21.81 5.27 5.33
CA PHE A 346 21.12 5.19 4.03
C PHE A 346 20.37 3.87 3.98
N ILE A 347 19.13 3.88 3.47
CA ILE A 347 18.34 2.68 3.26
C ILE A 347 17.93 2.65 1.79
N ASN A 348 18.29 1.57 1.09
CA ASN A 348 17.97 1.41 -0.32
C ASN A 348 16.53 0.91 -0.55
N ILE A 349 16.09 0.84 -1.80
CA ILE A 349 14.75 0.31 -2.18
C ILE A 349 14.48 -1.15 -1.78
N ASN A 350 15.53 -1.91 -1.46
CA ASN A 350 15.44 -3.30 -1.01
C ASN A 350 15.53 -3.40 0.53
N ASN A 351 15.34 -2.28 1.25
CA ASN A 351 15.52 -2.14 2.70
C ASN A 351 16.90 -2.53 3.25
N THR A 352 17.94 -2.70 2.42
CA THR A 352 19.30 -2.87 2.90
C THR A 352 19.74 -1.58 3.60
N ILE A 353 20.16 -1.70 4.86
CA ILE A 353 20.58 -0.58 5.71
C ILE A 353 22.10 -0.45 5.62
N TYR A 354 22.60 0.76 5.34
CA TYR A 354 24.01 1.11 5.29
C TYR A 354 24.28 2.20 6.33
N VAL A 355 25.29 1.99 7.18
CA VAL A 355 25.72 2.98 8.20
C VAL A 355 27.21 3.18 8.12
N THR A 356 27.67 4.44 8.11
CA THR A 356 29.09 4.78 8.33
C THR A 356 29.36 5.03 9.81
N ASN A 357 30.49 4.52 10.29
CA ASN A 357 31.02 4.81 11.60
C ASN A 357 32.38 5.52 11.45
N GLN A 358 32.55 6.69 12.07
CA GLN A 358 33.78 7.47 11.96
C GLN A 358 34.96 6.82 12.68
N LYS A 359 34.79 6.38 13.92
CA LYS A 359 35.90 5.81 14.73
C LYS A 359 36.39 4.46 14.20
N ASN A 360 35.47 3.66 13.65
CA ASN A 360 35.75 2.31 13.17
C ASN A 360 36.20 2.27 11.69
N ASN A 361 36.17 3.41 10.97
CA ASN A 361 36.53 3.51 9.55
C ASN A 361 35.85 2.43 8.67
N ALA A 362 34.56 2.22 8.89
CA ALA A 362 33.82 1.11 8.30
C ALA A 362 32.42 1.50 7.82
N ILE A 363 31.96 0.78 6.79
CA ILE A 363 30.57 0.74 6.35
C ILE A 363 29.97 -0.57 6.88
N LEU A 364 28.95 -0.45 7.72
CA LEU A 364 28.16 -1.56 8.23
C LEU A 364 26.92 -1.73 7.36
N ILE A 365 26.63 -2.95 6.93
CA ILE A 365 25.54 -3.27 6.01
C ILE A 365 24.69 -4.40 6.61
N TRP A 366 23.37 -4.20 6.63
CA TRP A 366 22.38 -5.20 7.05
C TRP A 366 21.41 -5.48 5.89
N ASP A 367 21.29 -6.74 5.51
CA ASP A 367 20.20 -7.25 4.67
C ASP A 367 18.99 -7.64 5.55
N GLU A 368 17.78 -7.66 4.97
CA GLU A 368 16.51 -7.79 5.71
C GLU A 368 16.49 -8.90 6.79
N GLU A 369 15.72 -8.63 7.86
CA GLU A 369 15.51 -9.49 9.04
C GLU A 369 16.71 -9.69 10.01
N ASN A 370 17.91 -9.20 9.69
CA ASN A 370 19.09 -9.38 10.55
C ASN A 370 19.30 -8.25 11.57
N VAL A 371 19.64 -8.61 12.81
CA VAL A 371 19.95 -7.65 13.90
C VAL A 371 21.43 -7.24 13.90
N THR A 372 22.32 -8.06 13.34
CA THR A 372 23.76 -7.81 13.21
C THR A 372 24.17 -7.55 11.75
N PRO A 373 25.22 -6.76 11.48
CA PRO A 373 25.66 -6.48 10.12
C PRO A 373 25.95 -7.77 9.36
N THR A 374 25.30 -7.96 8.20
CA THR A 374 25.55 -9.09 7.28
C THR A 374 26.86 -8.91 6.53
N LYS A 375 27.30 -7.67 6.35
CA LYS A 375 28.58 -7.33 5.70
C LYS A 375 29.20 -6.08 6.32
N ILE A 376 30.52 -6.11 6.47
CA ILE A 376 31.33 -4.96 6.89
C ILE A 376 32.32 -4.66 5.77
N ILE A 377 32.33 -3.43 5.27
CA ILE A 377 33.29 -2.96 4.27
C ILE A 377 34.21 -1.94 4.93
N SER A 378 35.48 -2.31 5.06
CA SER A 378 36.59 -1.42 5.42
C SER A 378 37.44 -1.13 4.18
N GLY A 379 38.07 0.05 4.14
CA GLY A 379 38.84 0.51 2.99
C GLY A 379 39.79 1.64 3.35
N ASN A 380 40.45 2.22 2.34
CA ASN A 380 41.40 3.31 2.54
C ASN A 380 40.70 4.69 2.58
N PHE A 381 39.77 4.83 3.51
CA PHE A 381 39.07 6.06 3.88
C PHE A 381 39.14 6.23 5.40
N THR A 382 39.10 7.48 5.88
CA THR A 382 39.30 7.84 7.29
C THR A 382 38.20 8.77 7.74
N GLU A 383 37.58 8.53 8.90
CA GLU A 383 36.49 9.37 9.44
C GLU A 383 35.36 9.67 8.43
N PRO A 384 34.75 8.64 7.79
CA PRO A 384 33.72 8.84 6.77
C PRO A 384 32.51 9.62 7.31
N SER A 385 32.28 10.81 6.74
CA SER A 385 31.23 11.73 7.22
C SER A 385 29.87 11.49 6.57
N SER A 386 29.82 10.93 5.36
CA SER A 386 28.58 10.63 4.64
C SER A 386 28.74 9.52 3.59
N LEU A 387 27.61 8.95 3.17
CA LEU A 387 27.53 7.90 2.17
C LEU A 387 26.29 8.05 1.28
N PHE A 388 26.34 7.52 0.06
CA PHE A 388 25.18 7.38 -0.84
C PHE A 388 25.31 6.08 -1.64
N VAL A 389 24.26 5.28 -1.75
CA VAL A 389 24.27 4.03 -2.56
C VAL A 389 23.43 4.26 -3.82
N THR A 390 23.84 3.73 -4.97
CA THR A 390 23.04 3.77 -6.22
C THR A 390 22.24 2.48 -6.44
N THR A 391 21.31 2.50 -7.39
CA THR A 391 20.48 1.34 -7.78
C THR A 391 21.29 0.10 -8.16
N ASN A 392 22.46 0.30 -8.76
CA ASN A 392 23.37 -0.76 -9.19
C ASN A 392 24.20 -1.33 -8.01
N GLY A 393 23.97 -0.86 -6.78
CA GLY A 393 24.67 -1.31 -5.57
C GLY A 393 26.06 -0.68 -5.36
N ASP A 394 26.47 0.28 -6.20
CA ASP A 394 27.72 1.03 -5.98
C ASP A 394 27.57 1.97 -4.79
N ILE A 395 28.56 1.98 -3.90
CA ILE A 395 28.55 2.79 -2.67
C ILE A 395 29.54 3.94 -2.82
N TYR A 396 29.04 5.16 -2.73
CA TYR A 396 29.82 6.40 -2.73
C TYR A 396 30.04 6.83 -1.27
N ILE A 397 31.28 7.13 -0.89
CA ILE A 397 31.67 7.45 0.49
C ILE A 397 32.67 8.61 0.55
N ASP A 398 32.53 9.45 1.58
CA ASP A 398 33.51 10.47 1.94
C ASP A 398 34.84 9.81 2.39
N GLY A 399 35.95 10.17 1.74
CA GLY A 399 37.27 9.65 2.07
C GLY A 399 37.90 10.28 3.32
N GLY A 400 37.31 11.36 3.84
CA GLY A 400 37.84 12.13 4.97
C GLY A 400 38.77 13.27 4.58
N VAL A 401 39.04 14.14 5.56
CA VAL A 401 39.88 15.35 5.39
C VAL A 401 41.31 14.99 4.95
N GLU A 402 41.88 13.90 5.45
CA GLU A 402 43.26 13.49 5.11
C GLU A 402 43.41 12.94 3.70
N ASN A 403 42.36 12.29 3.15
CA ASN A 403 42.40 11.69 1.82
C ASN A 403 41.87 12.60 0.70
N GLY A 404 41.12 13.67 1.03
CA GLY A 404 40.72 14.72 0.09
C GLY A 404 39.95 14.23 -1.14
N ARG A 405 39.08 13.23 -0.98
CA ARG A 405 38.43 12.53 -2.10
C ARG A 405 37.09 11.89 -1.73
N VAL A 406 36.21 11.74 -2.71
CA VAL A 406 35.06 10.83 -2.67
C VAL A 406 35.42 9.55 -3.42
N GLN A 407 35.14 8.41 -2.80
CA GLN A 407 35.42 7.10 -3.37
C GLN A 407 34.13 6.35 -3.69
N LYS A 408 34.16 5.59 -4.79
CA LYS A 408 33.14 4.64 -5.21
C LYS A 408 33.65 3.23 -4.93
N TRP A 409 33.00 2.49 -4.03
CA TRP A 409 33.15 1.04 -3.95
C TRP A 409 32.33 0.40 -5.06
N SER A 410 32.98 -0.35 -5.94
CA SER A 410 32.31 -1.11 -7.01
C SER A 410 32.33 -2.60 -6.69
N ALA A 411 31.15 -3.21 -6.74
CA ALA A 411 30.97 -4.64 -6.48
C ALA A 411 31.66 -5.53 -7.53
N GLU A 412 31.73 -5.08 -8.80
CA GLU A 412 32.31 -5.83 -9.93
C GLU A 412 33.81 -6.11 -9.76
N ILE A 413 34.55 -5.14 -9.20
CA ILE A 413 36.00 -5.23 -8.98
C ILE A 413 36.40 -5.36 -7.50
N ASN A 414 35.41 -5.37 -6.60
CA ASN A 414 35.54 -5.43 -5.14
C ASN A 414 36.59 -4.45 -4.56
N ASN A 415 36.62 -3.21 -5.07
CA ASN A 415 37.63 -2.21 -4.70
C ASN A 415 37.08 -0.77 -4.79
N PHE A 416 37.80 0.17 -4.18
CA PHE A 416 37.48 1.59 -4.19
C PHE A 416 38.17 2.33 -5.34
N ILE A 417 37.39 3.05 -6.15
CA ILE A 417 37.85 3.96 -7.20
C ILE A 417 37.65 5.40 -6.72
N THR A 418 38.61 6.30 -6.96
CA THR A 418 38.41 7.74 -6.68
C THR A 418 37.58 8.38 -7.80
N VAL A 419 36.43 8.97 -7.45
CA VAL A 419 35.47 9.56 -8.42
C VAL A 419 35.39 11.08 -8.36
N MET A 420 35.80 11.70 -7.24
CA MET A 420 35.88 13.15 -7.09
C MET A 420 37.04 13.49 -6.14
N ASN A 421 37.82 14.53 -6.44
CA ASN A 421 38.80 15.10 -5.51
C ASN A 421 38.15 16.30 -4.82
N VAL A 422 38.30 16.44 -3.49
CA VAL A 422 37.66 17.50 -2.68
C VAL A 422 38.64 18.09 -1.67
N SER A 423 38.54 19.38 -1.38
CA SER A 423 39.44 20.09 -0.46
C SER A 423 39.02 19.99 1.03
N SER A 424 37.96 19.26 1.33
CA SER A 424 37.37 19.06 2.66
C SER A 424 36.46 17.82 2.61
N SER A 425 36.22 17.18 3.76
CA SER A 425 35.18 16.15 3.90
C SER A 425 33.83 16.61 3.37
N CYS A 426 33.14 15.68 2.71
CA CYS A 426 31.76 15.80 2.27
C CYS A 426 30.82 15.40 3.41
N TRP A 427 30.11 16.36 4.00
CA TRP A 427 29.15 16.09 5.09
C TRP A 427 27.76 15.66 4.58
N GLY A 428 27.51 15.85 3.29
CA GLY A 428 26.40 15.26 2.55
C GLY A 428 26.86 14.89 1.16
N LEU A 429 26.52 13.67 0.74
CA LEU A 429 26.74 13.13 -0.60
C LEU A 429 25.40 12.75 -1.21
N PHE A 430 25.24 13.04 -2.50
CA PHE A 430 24.04 12.67 -3.25
C PHE A 430 24.39 12.42 -4.71
N VAL A 431 23.75 11.44 -5.36
CA VAL A 431 23.85 11.24 -6.83
C VAL A 431 22.46 11.46 -7.43
N ASP A 432 22.36 12.38 -8.40
CA ASP A 432 21.10 12.66 -9.09
C ASP A 432 20.80 11.68 -10.24
N ILE A 433 19.60 11.81 -10.82
CA ILE A 433 19.09 10.96 -11.90
C ILE A 433 19.90 11.04 -13.21
N ASN A 434 20.87 11.96 -13.31
CA ASN A 434 21.76 12.14 -14.46
C ASN A 434 23.20 11.70 -14.14
N ASP A 435 23.40 10.85 -13.13
CA ASP A 435 24.70 10.44 -12.59
C ASP A 435 25.61 11.63 -12.22
N THR A 436 25.04 12.71 -11.69
CA THR A 436 25.83 13.82 -11.14
C THR A 436 26.00 13.63 -9.63
N LEU A 437 27.25 13.53 -9.19
CA LEU A 437 27.64 13.46 -7.78
C LEU A 437 27.74 14.87 -7.18
N TYR A 438 27.10 15.09 -6.03
CA TYR A 438 27.13 16.32 -5.25
C TYR A 438 27.82 16.07 -3.90
N CYS A 439 28.55 17.07 -3.41
CA CYS A 439 29.24 17.07 -2.13
C CYS A 439 29.08 18.43 -1.43
N SER A 440 28.58 18.45 -0.20
CA SER A 440 28.58 19.65 0.65
C SER A 440 29.85 19.75 1.49
N MET A 441 30.49 20.92 1.46
CA MET A 441 31.74 21.17 2.17
C MET A 441 31.54 22.29 3.22
N PRO A 442 31.24 21.95 4.50
CA PRO A 442 30.89 22.94 5.51
C PRO A 442 32.01 23.95 5.75
N ARG A 443 33.28 23.49 5.80
CA ARG A 443 34.47 24.36 5.96
C ARG A 443 34.72 25.31 4.78
N HIS A 444 34.10 25.07 3.63
CA HIS A 444 34.22 25.91 2.43
C HIS A 444 32.92 26.65 2.10
N HIS A 445 31.87 26.56 2.94
CA HIS A 445 30.61 27.31 2.75
C HIS A 445 29.98 27.14 1.35
N GLN A 446 30.11 25.95 0.74
CA GLN A 446 29.60 25.66 -0.60
C GLN A 446 29.25 24.17 -0.81
N VAL A 447 28.45 23.91 -1.84
CA VAL A 447 28.19 22.57 -2.40
C VAL A 447 28.81 22.51 -3.79
N VAL A 448 29.54 21.45 -4.09
CA VAL A 448 30.15 21.20 -5.41
C VAL A 448 29.53 19.98 -6.08
N LYS A 449 29.58 19.92 -7.41
CA LYS A 449 29.08 18.80 -8.21
C LYS A 449 29.97 18.43 -9.39
N ARG A 450 29.83 17.19 -9.86
CA ARG A 450 30.54 16.63 -11.03
C ARG A 450 29.74 15.48 -11.65
N SER A 451 29.72 15.37 -12.99
CA SER A 451 29.20 14.16 -13.65
C SER A 451 30.14 12.98 -13.46
N ILE A 452 29.58 11.83 -13.07
CA ILE A 452 30.33 10.57 -12.87
C ILE A 452 30.76 9.98 -14.23
N ASN A 453 30.07 10.33 -15.31
CA ASN A 453 30.29 9.80 -16.67
C ASN A 453 31.40 10.56 -17.46
N ASP A 454 31.96 11.65 -16.92
CA ASP A 454 33.07 12.37 -17.56
C ASP A 454 34.40 11.60 -17.43
N ALA A 455 34.90 11.09 -18.55
CA ALA A 455 36.14 10.30 -18.65
C ALA A 455 37.43 11.10 -18.35
N VAL A 456 37.34 12.42 -18.19
CA VAL A 456 38.45 13.30 -17.80
C VAL A 456 38.17 13.86 -16.40
N MET A 457 39.16 13.81 -15.51
CA MET A 457 39.12 14.50 -14.21
C MET A 457 39.21 16.02 -14.39
N THR A 458 38.11 16.64 -14.79
CA THR A 458 37.94 18.10 -14.84
C THR A 458 37.69 18.67 -13.44
N SER A 459 37.85 20.00 -13.29
CA SER A 459 37.61 20.69 -12.02
C SER A 459 36.13 20.65 -11.62
N ASN A 460 35.85 20.34 -10.34
CA ASN A 460 34.50 20.35 -9.80
C ASN A 460 33.80 21.71 -10.02
N CYS A 461 32.51 21.68 -10.37
CA CYS A 461 31.70 22.89 -10.52
C CYS A 461 31.01 23.22 -9.18
N VAL A 462 30.87 24.51 -8.85
CA VAL A 462 30.08 24.93 -7.71
C VAL A 462 28.59 24.79 -8.04
N ALA A 463 27.84 24.12 -7.17
CA ALA A 463 26.41 23.88 -7.30
C ALA A 463 25.57 24.86 -6.47
N ALA A 464 26.05 25.23 -5.28
CA ALA A 464 25.41 26.21 -4.40
C ALA A 464 26.44 26.87 -3.46
N GLY A 465 26.18 28.11 -3.05
CA GLY A 465 27.12 28.95 -2.29
C GLY A 465 28.21 29.58 -3.16
N THR A 466 28.98 30.51 -2.59
CA THR A 466 30.07 31.24 -3.30
C THR A 466 31.47 30.93 -2.77
N GLY A 467 31.61 29.92 -1.90
CA GLY A 467 32.84 29.69 -1.14
C GLY A 467 33.05 30.65 0.04
N VAL A 468 32.19 31.67 0.19
CA VAL A 468 32.29 32.73 1.19
C VAL A 468 31.12 32.67 2.16
N ARG A 469 31.45 32.57 3.45
CA ARG A 469 30.52 32.61 4.58
C ARG A 469 29.52 33.78 4.46
N GLY A 470 28.23 33.52 4.69
CA GLY A 470 27.24 34.58 4.89
C GLY A 470 25.78 34.15 4.79
N THR A 471 24.89 35.12 4.99
CA THR A 471 23.43 34.98 5.08
C THR A 471 22.65 35.37 3.81
N ALA A 472 23.32 35.89 2.78
CA ALA A 472 22.69 36.22 1.50
C ALA A 472 22.11 34.97 0.82
N SER A 473 21.20 35.15 -0.15
CA SER A 473 20.57 34.05 -0.92
C SER A 473 21.59 33.19 -1.69
N ASN A 474 22.72 33.77 -2.11
CA ASN A 474 23.79 33.03 -2.78
C ASN A 474 24.92 32.59 -1.83
N ARG A 475 24.78 32.78 -0.51
CA ARG A 475 25.79 32.40 0.49
C ARG A 475 25.25 31.37 1.47
N LEU A 476 26.15 30.55 1.98
CA LEU A 476 25.91 29.49 2.95
C LEU A 476 26.83 29.71 4.16
N ASP A 477 26.50 29.08 5.28
CA ASP A 477 27.32 29.03 6.48
C ASP A 477 27.29 27.63 7.13
N GLY A 478 28.29 26.81 6.81
CA GLY A 478 28.35 25.41 7.24
C GLY A 478 27.24 24.54 6.63
N PRO A 479 27.14 24.42 5.29
CA PRO A 479 26.18 23.51 4.67
C PRO A 479 26.48 22.05 5.05
N LEU A 480 25.48 21.35 5.58
CA LEU A 480 25.54 19.94 5.98
C LEU A 480 24.79 19.08 4.96
N GLY A 481 23.65 18.49 5.33
CA GLY A 481 22.85 17.63 4.46
C GLY A 481 22.38 18.34 3.18
N ILE A 482 22.34 17.56 2.10
CA ILE A 482 21.88 17.98 0.78
C ILE A 482 20.93 16.94 0.20
N PHE A 483 20.00 17.39 -0.63
CA PHE A 483 19.07 16.53 -1.35
C PHE A 483 18.81 17.10 -2.75
N VAL A 484 18.82 16.25 -3.78
CA VAL A 484 18.47 16.66 -5.15
C VAL A 484 17.21 15.93 -5.60
N ASP A 485 16.20 16.66 -6.04
CA ASP A 485 14.94 16.08 -6.49
C ASP A 485 14.98 15.65 -7.99
N VAL A 486 13.86 15.09 -8.48
CA VAL A 486 13.77 14.60 -9.88
C VAL A 486 13.70 15.71 -10.93
N ASN A 487 13.47 16.96 -10.53
CA ASN A 487 13.59 18.15 -11.37
C ASN A 487 15.02 18.73 -11.33
N LEU A 488 15.94 18.10 -10.58
CA LEU A 488 17.29 18.60 -10.26
C LEU A 488 17.32 19.82 -9.33
N ASP A 489 16.22 20.08 -8.61
CA ASP A 489 16.16 21.10 -7.56
C ASP A 489 17.03 20.67 -6.36
N LEU A 490 18.04 21.47 -5.98
CA LEU A 490 19.00 21.19 -4.91
C LEU A 490 18.59 21.88 -3.60
N TYR A 491 18.30 21.08 -2.57
CA TYR A 491 17.99 21.52 -1.22
C TYR A 491 19.24 21.40 -0.34
N VAL A 492 19.54 22.44 0.45
CA VAL A 492 20.76 22.55 1.27
C VAL A 492 20.41 22.93 2.71
N ALA A 493 20.89 22.13 3.67
CA ALA A 493 20.79 22.38 5.10
C ALA A 493 21.88 23.37 5.52
N ASP A 494 21.50 24.64 5.69
CA ASP A 494 22.40 25.76 5.94
C ASP A 494 22.54 25.95 7.46
N CYS A 495 23.23 25.01 8.12
CA CYS A 495 23.20 24.79 9.58
C CYS A 495 23.42 26.08 10.39
N SER A 496 24.51 26.82 10.17
CA SER A 496 24.85 27.98 11.01
C SER A 496 23.93 29.18 10.74
N ASN A 497 23.27 29.21 9.58
CA ASN A 497 22.22 30.18 9.25
C ASN A 497 20.82 29.72 9.71
N ASN A 498 20.67 28.53 10.29
CA ASN A 498 19.41 27.96 10.79
C ASN A 498 18.29 27.90 9.74
N ARG A 499 18.61 27.60 8.47
CA ARG A 499 17.63 27.60 7.37
C ARG A 499 17.84 26.45 6.39
N VAL A 500 16.83 26.21 5.55
CA VAL A 500 16.96 25.40 4.34
C VAL A 500 16.86 26.31 3.12
N GLN A 501 17.79 26.14 2.17
CA GLN A 501 17.78 26.85 0.89
C GLN A 501 17.57 25.89 -0.28
N LEU A 502 16.77 26.32 -1.25
CA LEU A 502 16.48 25.65 -2.52
C LEU A 502 17.19 26.39 -3.66
N PHE A 503 18.08 25.71 -4.38
CA PHE A 503 18.74 26.18 -5.58
C PHE A 503 18.19 25.44 -6.80
N GLN A 504 17.59 26.17 -7.74
CA GLN A 504 17.01 25.59 -8.95
C GLN A 504 18.08 25.40 -10.05
N PRO A 505 17.88 24.51 -11.03
CA PRO A 505 18.87 24.26 -12.09
C PRO A 505 19.25 25.52 -12.88
N GLY A 506 20.52 25.93 -12.77
CA GLY A 506 21.07 27.10 -13.45
C GLY A 506 20.99 28.41 -12.66
N GLU A 507 20.28 28.43 -11.53
CA GLU A 507 20.15 29.62 -10.68
C GLU A 507 21.28 29.72 -9.64
N SER A 508 21.78 30.94 -9.44
CA SER A 508 22.87 31.21 -8.47
C SER A 508 22.38 31.70 -7.11
N ASN A 509 21.09 32.02 -6.98
CA ASN A 509 20.46 32.49 -5.75
C ASN A 509 19.52 31.41 -5.20
N GLY A 510 19.70 31.07 -3.93
CA GLY A 510 18.83 30.16 -3.19
C GLY A 510 17.55 30.85 -2.73
N ILE A 511 16.43 30.11 -2.82
CA ILE A 511 15.15 30.46 -2.23
C ILE A 511 15.14 29.89 -0.80
N THR A 512 14.94 30.72 0.22
CA THR A 512 14.81 30.25 1.60
C THR A 512 13.40 29.69 1.82
N ILE A 513 13.28 28.46 2.32
CA ILE A 513 11.99 27.80 2.56
C ILE A 513 11.32 28.40 3.82
N PRO A 514 10.05 28.86 3.76
CA PRO A 514 9.37 29.53 4.89
C PRO A 514 8.83 28.51 5.90
N ILE A 515 9.65 28.16 6.89
CA ILE A 515 9.33 27.16 7.93
C ILE A 515 8.60 27.82 9.13
N ASP A 516 9.09 28.98 9.58
CA ASP A 516 8.60 29.73 10.76
C ASP A 516 7.21 30.39 10.63
N GLU A 517 6.57 30.32 9.45
CA GLU A 517 5.39 31.14 9.12
C GLU A 517 4.05 30.39 9.12
N THR A 518 4.04 29.05 9.09
CA THR A 518 2.85 28.30 8.64
C THR A 518 1.89 27.80 9.74
N VAL A 519 2.36 27.49 10.97
CA VAL A 519 1.53 26.85 12.03
C VAL A 519 1.85 27.39 13.42
N ILE A 520 0.89 27.27 14.35
CA ILE A 520 1.08 27.44 15.81
C ILE A 520 1.15 26.05 16.46
N PRO A 521 2.21 25.70 17.23
CA PRO A 521 3.37 26.53 17.57
C PRO A 521 4.35 26.67 16.39
N LYS A 522 4.96 27.85 16.26
CA LYS A 522 5.95 28.12 15.21
C LYS A 522 7.17 27.22 15.37
N ILE A 523 7.56 26.54 14.30
CA ILE A 523 8.81 25.80 14.23
C ILE A 523 9.91 26.73 13.77
N LYS A 524 10.88 26.96 14.66
CA LYS A 524 12.15 27.60 14.38
C LYS A 524 13.24 26.53 14.39
N LEU A 525 14.05 26.44 13.33
CA LEU A 525 15.19 25.53 13.25
C LEU A 525 16.40 26.03 14.06
N THR A 526 17.25 25.07 14.46
CA THR A 526 18.57 25.29 15.08
C THR A 526 19.54 24.26 14.50
N CYS A 527 20.47 24.67 13.63
CA CYS A 527 21.38 23.80 12.87
C CYS A 527 20.69 22.59 12.23
N PRO A 528 19.93 22.78 11.12
CA PRO A 528 19.49 21.67 10.30
C PRO A 528 20.68 20.90 9.71
N SER A 529 20.66 19.57 9.78
CA SER A 529 21.77 18.70 9.36
C SER A 529 21.45 17.73 8.22
N GLY A 530 20.19 17.32 8.07
CA GLY A 530 19.75 16.30 7.10
C GLY A 530 18.43 16.70 6.45
N ILE A 531 18.27 16.41 5.17
CA ILE A 531 17.08 16.77 4.36
C ILE A 531 16.71 15.60 3.46
N ILE A 532 15.41 15.25 3.41
CA ILE A 532 14.84 14.34 2.41
C ILE A 532 13.48 14.88 1.95
N LEU A 533 13.13 14.67 0.67
CA LEU A 533 11.77 14.83 0.13
C LEU A 533 11.07 13.48 -0.03
N ASP A 534 9.79 13.43 0.32
CA ASP A 534 8.91 12.29 0.06
C ASP A 534 8.39 12.27 -1.41
N ALA A 535 7.49 11.33 -1.73
CA ALA A 535 6.92 11.22 -3.08
C ALA A 535 5.90 12.33 -3.43
N GLU A 536 5.33 13.06 -2.47
CA GLU A 536 4.45 14.21 -2.71
C GLU A 536 5.18 15.58 -2.66
N LYS A 537 6.52 15.56 -2.51
CA LYS A 537 7.41 16.72 -2.31
C LYS A 537 7.25 17.43 -0.95
N TYR A 538 6.80 16.74 0.08
CA TYR A 538 6.93 17.20 1.46
C TYR A 538 8.37 17.08 1.94
N LEU A 539 8.82 18.12 2.65
CA LEU A 539 10.19 18.28 3.13
C LEU A 539 10.32 17.81 4.57
N PHE A 540 11.29 16.92 4.81
CA PHE A 540 11.63 16.36 6.11
C PHE A 540 13.06 16.79 6.47
N ILE A 541 13.25 17.29 7.68
CA ILE A 541 14.47 17.98 8.13
C ILE A 541 14.89 17.44 9.50
N VAL A 542 16.15 17.06 9.63
CA VAL A 542 16.79 16.82 10.93
C VAL A 542 17.21 18.16 11.51
N ASP A 543 16.61 18.52 12.64
CA ASP A 543 16.81 19.79 13.35
C ASP A 543 17.69 19.53 14.58
N SER A 544 18.97 19.22 14.32
CA SER A 544 19.90 18.59 15.28
C SER A 544 20.11 19.40 16.56
N GLY A 545 20.21 20.73 16.43
CA GLY A 545 20.39 21.64 17.56
C GLY A 545 19.14 21.78 18.44
N ASN A 546 17.97 21.32 17.96
CA ASN A 546 16.75 21.15 18.76
C ASN A 546 16.44 19.67 19.04
N HIS A 547 17.36 18.76 18.71
CA HIS A 547 17.29 17.31 18.92
C HIS A 547 15.99 16.65 18.43
N ARG A 548 15.54 17.01 17.23
CA ARG A 548 14.26 16.54 16.69
C ARG A 548 14.28 16.39 15.16
N ILE A 549 13.26 15.72 14.64
CA ILE A 549 12.96 15.66 13.20
C ILE A 549 11.65 16.39 12.97
N VAL A 550 11.64 17.33 12.01
CA VAL A 550 10.45 18.08 11.60
C VAL A 550 10.10 17.74 10.16
N GLY A 551 8.82 17.86 9.79
CA GLY A 551 8.37 17.64 8.43
C GLY A 551 7.14 18.48 8.08
N SER A 552 7.00 18.81 6.80
CA SER A 552 5.82 19.49 6.26
C SER A 552 4.69 18.53 5.90
N ASP A 553 3.44 18.97 6.03
CA ASP A 553 2.30 18.40 5.30
C ASP A 553 1.39 19.51 4.73
N LEU A 554 0.19 19.17 4.26
CA LEU A 554 -0.80 20.15 3.74
C LEU A 554 -1.10 21.32 4.69
N ASN A 555 -0.84 21.19 5.98
CA ASN A 555 -1.09 22.22 6.99
C ASN A 555 0.16 23.07 7.30
N GLY A 556 1.35 22.69 6.81
CA GLY A 556 2.63 23.33 7.13
C GLY A 556 3.60 22.43 7.90
N PHE A 557 4.62 23.00 8.51
CA PHE A 557 5.64 22.24 9.26
C PHE A 557 5.17 21.87 10.68
N ARG A 558 5.39 20.60 11.06
CA ARG A 558 5.24 20.10 12.44
C ARG A 558 6.44 19.25 12.87
N CYS A 559 6.60 19.09 14.18
CA CYS A 559 7.58 18.17 14.75
C CYS A 559 7.03 16.73 14.67
N LEU A 560 7.90 15.77 14.34
CA LEU A 560 7.54 14.37 14.12
C LEU A 560 8.15 13.45 15.19
N VAL A 561 9.44 13.60 15.48
CA VAL A 561 10.20 12.76 16.43
C VAL A 561 11.13 13.65 17.26
N GLY A 562 11.39 13.32 18.53
CA GLY A 562 12.25 14.12 19.43
C GLY A 562 11.58 15.39 19.97
N CYS A 563 10.26 15.53 19.83
CA CYS A 563 9.51 16.75 20.16
C CYS A 563 9.49 17.09 21.67
N TYR A 564 10.01 16.19 22.52
CA TYR A 564 10.05 16.30 23.98
C TYR A 564 11.48 16.55 24.53
N GLY A 565 12.41 16.99 23.67
CA GLY A 565 13.75 17.45 24.06
C GLY A 565 14.86 16.40 23.91
N LYS A 566 16.06 16.76 24.40
CA LYS A 566 17.25 15.87 24.41
C LYS A 566 17.00 14.65 25.29
N GLY A 567 17.44 13.47 24.86
CA GLY A 567 17.49 12.30 25.73
C GLY A 567 17.56 10.97 24.98
N SER A 568 17.53 9.89 25.76
CA SER A 568 17.60 8.48 25.31
C SER A 568 16.29 7.71 25.48
N GLN A 569 15.25 8.36 25.99
CA GLN A 569 13.91 7.79 26.00
C GLN A 569 13.41 7.63 24.57
N SER A 570 12.57 6.63 24.30
CA SER A 570 12.04 6.37 22.95
C SER A 570 11.42 7.59 22.25
N ASN A 571 10.91 8.58 22.99
CA ASN A 571 10.31 9.81 22.46
C ASN A 571 11.24 11.04 22.40
N GLN A 572 12.53 10.85 22.68
CA GLN A 572 13.57 11.85 22.67
C GLN A 572 14.68 11.43 21.68
N LEU A 573 15.42 12.41 21.15
CA LEU A 573 16.63 12.15 20.39
C LEU A 573 17.77 12.94 21.04
N SER A 574 19.01 12.66 20.64
CA SER A 574 20.19 13.40 21.10
C SER A 574 21.05 13.68 19.89
N SER A 575 21.08 14.95 19.48
CA SER A 575 21.83 15.46 18.31
C SER A 575 21.81 14.56 17.06
N PRO A 576 20.63 14.15 16.54
CA PRO A 576 20.55 13.28 15.36
C PRO A 576 21.30 13.93 14.18
N SER A 577 22.15 13.16 13.49
CA SER A 577 22.99 13.68 12.39
C SER A 577 22.34 13.48 11.02
N SER A 578 21.74 12.31 10.79
CA SER A 578 21.14 11.87 9.54
C SER A 578 19.92 10.97 9.78
N PHE A 579 19.08 10.82 8.77
CA PHE A 579 17.96 9.89 8.75
C PHE A 579 17.73 9.35 7.35
N SER A 580 17.03 8.21 7.24
CA SER A 580 16.57 7.67 5.97
C SER A 580 15.19 7.01 6.14
N PHE A 581 14.46 6.86 5.05
CA PHE A 581 13.19 6.13 5.00
C PHE A 581 13.43 4.68 4.58
N ASP A 582 12.71 3.74 5.18
CA ASP A 582 12.50 2.41 4.61
C ASP A 582 11.37 2.42 3.57
N HIS A 583 11.13 1.28 2.91
CA HIS A 583 10.05 1.12 1.92
C HIS A 583 8.64 1.35 2.50
N PHE A 584 8.48 1.23 3.82
CA PHE A 584 7.21 1.38 4.53
C PHE A 584 6.97 2.83 5.01
N GLY A 585 7.98 3.69 5.00
CA GLY A 585 7.94 5.08 5.45
C GLY A 585 8.30 5.32 6.92
N ASN A 586 8.92 4.34 7.58
CA ASN A 586 9.51 4.52 8.90
C ASN A 586 10.78 5.36 8.82
N ILE A 587 11.13 6.03 9.92
CA ILE A 587 12.31 6.89 10.03
C ILE A 587 13.35 6.22 10.94
N SER A 588 14.56 6.00 10.44
CA SER A 588 15.71 5.52 11.23
C SER A 588 16.80 6.61 11.32
N GLY A 589 17.46 6.74 12.47
CA GLY A 589 18.49 7.75 12.75
C GLY A 589 19.39 7.38 13.95
N THR A 590 20.43 8.19 14.20
CA THR A 590 21.55 7.94 15.15
C THR A 590 21.47 8.80 16.43
N ILE A 591 21.99 8.32 17.58
CA ILE A 591 21.78 8.91 18.95
C ILE A 591 22.96 8.59 19.93
N ASP A 592 23.35 9.52 20.83
CA ASP A 592 24.34 9.36 21.95
C ASP A 592 23.87 9.93 23.34
N SER A 593 24.23 9.32 24.52
CA SER A 593 23.79 9.78 25.90
C SER A 593 24.39 9.03 27.16
N TYR A 594 24.39 9.59 28.42
CA TYR A 594 24.92 8.96 29.68
C TYR A 594 24.32 9.39 31.09
N GLY A 595 24.23 8.48 32.12
CA GLY A 595 24.17 8.72 33.63
C GLY A 595 22.83 8.57 34.44
N SER A 596 22.73 8.11 35.74
CA SER A 596 21.44 7.68 36.45
C SER A 596 21.25 7.58 38.05
N ILE A 597 20.34 8.35 38.77
CA ILE A 597 19.86 8.34 40.25
C ILE A 597 18.97 7.13 40.72
N TYR A 598 19.08 6.55 41.96
CA TYR A 598 18.25 5.37 42.45
C TYR A 598 17.42 5.48 43.76
N LYS A 599 16.19 4.90 43.79
CA LYS A 599 15.35 4.69 45.00
C LYS A 599 15.71 3.45 45.84
N ASN A 600 15.68 3.59 47.16
CA ASN A 600 15.69 2.54 48.19
C ASN A 600 17.04 1.83 48.37
N LYS A 601 17.54 1.20 47.30
CA LYS A 601 18.76 0.39 47.31
C LYS A 601 19.32 0.26 45.90
N PHE A 602 20.62 0.51 45.74
CA PHE A 602 21.33 0.18 44.51
C PHE A 602 21.54 -1.34 44.38
N ASN A 603 21.13 -1.91 43.25
CA ASN A 603 21.40 -3.30 42.89
C ASN A 603 22.54 -3.35 41.85
N PRO A 604 23.78 -3.72 42.22
CA PRO A 604 24.92 -3.74 41.30
C PRO A 604 24.84 -4.85 40.23
N LEU A 605 23.81 -5.70 40.26
CA LEU A 605 23.52 -6.73 39.24
C LEU A 605 22.34 -6.36 38.34
N ASP A 606 21.52 -5.38 38.71
CA ASP A 606 20.49 -4.77 37.86
C ASP A 606 20.37 -3.26 38.20
N PRO A 607 21.26 -2.43 37.63
CA PRO A 607 21.28 -0.99 37.87
C PRO A 607 20.19 -0.24 37.08
N SER A 608 19.08 -0.89 36.73
CA SER A 608 17.87 -0.21 36.24
C SER A 608 16.77 -0.17 37.31
N GLU A 609 16.84 -1.07 38.29
CA GLU A 609 15.80 -1.25 39.30
C GLU A 609 15.72 -0.05 40.25
N ASN A 610 14.52 0.55 40.33
CA ASN A 610 14.22 1.76 41.13
C ASN A 610 14.93 3.05 40.71
N LEU A 611 15.43 3.13 39.47
CA LEU A 611 15.98 4.38 38.92
C LEU A 611 14.96 5.53 38.89
N LEU A 612 15.41 6.76 39.19
CA LEU A 612 14.55 7.95 39.29
C LEU A 612 15.05 9.25 38.62
N LYS A 613 16.35 9.53 38.46
CA LYS A 613 16.80 10.72 37.70
C LYS A 613 18.24 10.69 37.17
N THR A 614 18.40 10.75 35.85
CA THR A 614 19.69 10.87 35.18
C THR A 614 20.34 12.25 35.36
N ASP A 615 21.67 12.35 35.22
CA ASP A 615 22.34 13.65 35.13
C ASP A 615 21.99 14.33 33.79
N ASP A 616 21.99 15.66 33.78
CA ASP A 616 21.65 16.48 32.62
C ASP A 616 22.86 17.36 32.26
N ASP A 617 23.60 16.98 31.20
CA ASP A 617 24.76 17.70 30.64
C ASP A 617 24.53 19.23 30.58
N SER A 618 25.02 19.97 31.57
CA SER A 618 24.83 21.42 31.63
C SER A 618 25.97 22.20 32.32
N SER A 619 27.12 21.56 32.55
CA SER A 619 28.36 22.21 33.02
C SER A 619 29.57 21.78 32.16
N PRO A 620 30.49 22.68 31.79
CA PRO A 620 31.56 22.40 30.82
C PRO A 620 32.87 21.86 31.45
N VAL A 621 32.83 21.28 32.65
CA VAL A 621 33.99 20.69 33.34
C VAL A 621 33.51 19.52 34.21
N ASP A 622 33.84 18.28 33.82
CA ASP A 622 34.00 17.01 34.58
C ASP A 622 33.24 16.82 35.93
N GLN A 623 32.02 17.35 36.04
CA GLN A 623 31.25 17.46 37.29
C GLN A 623 29.75 17.30 37.01
N PHE A 624 29.09 16.38 37.72
CA PHE A 624 27.64 16.22 37.63
C PHE A 624 26.89 17.29 38.43
N LYS A 625 25.64 17.60 38.02
CA LYS A 625 24.78 18.52 38.78
C LYS A 625 23.31 18.10 38.71
N LEU A 626 22.76 17.75 39.87
CA LEU A 626 21.43 17.18 40.01
C LEU A 626 20.50 18.12 40.78
N ASP A 627 19.56 18.73 40.05
CA ASP A 627 18.43 19.48 40.59
C ASP A 627 17.26 18.53 40.88
N ILE A 628 16.93 18.33 42.16
CA ILE A 628 16.04 17.25 42.65
C ILE A 628 15.14 17.71 43.81
N ARG A 629 13.91 17.17 43.90
CA ARG A 629 13.03 17.37 45.06
C ARG A 629 13.15 16.19 46.03
N LEU A 630 13.47 16.49 47.28
CA LEU A 630 13.66 15.52 48.35
C LEU A 630 12.58 15.70 49.44
N ASP A 631 12.21 14.64 50.14
CA ASP A 631 11.14 14.54 51.14
C ASP A 631 11.68 14.13 52.54
N VAL A 632 10.88 14.22 53.60
CA VAL A 632 11.26 13.79 54.97
C VAL A 632 10.90 12.31 55.20
N ASP A 633 11.58 11.64 56.13
CA ASP A 633 11.37 10.23 56.54
C ASP A 633 11.66 9.23 55.43
N THR A 634 12.92 9.24 54.96
CA THR A 634 13.23 9.09 53.55
C THR A 634 14.73 8.76 53.35
N ILE A 635 15.07 7.51 53.00
CA ILE A 635 16.48 7.06 52.89
C ILE A 635 17.08 7.30 51.50
N TYR A 636 17.77 8.44 51.35
CA TYR A 636 18.72 8.76 50.28
C TYR A 636 19.79 7.68 50.05
N VAL A 637 20.03 7.12 48.85
CA VAL A 637 21.30 6.40 48.53
C VAL A 637 21.90 6.98 47.25
N MET A 638 23.08 7.63 47.34
CA MET A 638 23.88 8.15 46.22
C MET A 638 24.86 7.07 45.74
N VAL A 639 24.86 6.72 44.45
CA VAL A 639 25.91 5.89 43.83
C VAL A 639 26.85 6.79 43.02
N VAL A 640 28.12 6.91 43.39
CA VAL A 640 29.17 7.63 42.63
C VAL A 640 30.05 6.62 41.90
N THR A 641 30.21 6.73 40.58
CA THR A 641 31.02 5.77 39.79
C THR A 641 31.72 6.41 38.59
N THR A 642 32.75 5.75 38.03
CA THR A 642 33.53 6.20 36.87
C THR A 642 33.07 5.68 35.52
N SER A 643 33.57 6.31 34.44
CA SER A 643 33.37 5.90 33.05
C SER A 643 34.28 4.72 32.65
N ASP A 644 35.48 4.62 33.23
CA ASP A 644 36.46 3.54 33.04
C ASP A 644 36.87 2.90 34.38
N SER A 645 36.98 1.57 34.37
CA SER A 645 37.65 0.72 35.35
C SER A 645 39.03 1.20 35.84
N LYS A 646 39.77 1.95 35.03
CA LYS A 646 41.13 2.43 35.37
C LYS A 646 41.19 3.82 35.99
N GLN A 647 40.07 4.55 36.04
CA GLN A 647 40.02 5.87 36.65
C GLN A 647 39.81 5.74 38.17
N ILE A 648 40.78 6.22 38.93
CA ILE A 648 40.87 6.08 40.39
C ILE A 648 41.33 7.42 40.96
N GLY A 649 40.63 7.98 41.95
CA GLY A 649 40.89 9.35 42.40
C GLY A 649 39.96 9.85 43.50
N GLU A 650 40.22 11.09 43.94
CA GLU A 650 39.49 11.78 45.00
C GLU A 650 38.34 12.61 44.40
N PHE A 651 37.19 12.57 45.09
CA PHE A 651 35.97 13.27 44.70
C PHE A 651 35.31 13.93 45.91
N SER A 652 34.65 15.06 45.70
CA SER A 652 33.93 15.80 46.75
C SER A 652 32.53 16.15 46.29
N ILE A 653 31.55 16.12 47.20
CA ILE A 653 30.14 16.38 46.92
C ILE A 653 29.65 17.50 47.84
N ALA A 654 29.04 18.51 47.23
CA ALA A 654 28.43 19.64 47.91
C ALA A 654 26.92 19.69 47.62
N ALA A 655 26.17 20.27 48.55
CA ALA A 655 24.71 20.32 48.47
C ALA A 655 24.14 21.64 48.99
N LEU A 656 23.09 22.13 48.33
CA LEU A 656 22.41 23.39 48.65
C LEU A 656 20.89 23.19 48.72
N GLY A 657 20.25 23.72 49.76
CA GLY A 657 18.79 23.69 49.91
C GLY A 657 18.30 24.33 51.21
N LYS A 658 17.04 24.06 51.58
CA LYS A 658 16.32 24.82 52.63
C LYS A 658 16.87 24.65 54.06
N ASP A 659 17.34 23.46 54.41
CA ASP A 659 17.97 23.14 55.70
C ASP A 659 19.18 22.23 55.49
N LYS A 660 19.94 21.95 56.56
CA LYS A 660 21.14 21.10 56.52
C LYS A 660 20.81 19.64 56.16
N LEU A 661 21.32 19.21 55.01
CA LEU A 661 21.46 17.81 54.60
C LEU A 661 22.59 17.11 55.38
N ILE A 662 22.45 15.80 55.59
CA ILE A 662 23.52 14.94 56.15
C ILE A 662 23.84 13.84 55.14
N LEU A 663 25.14 13.64 54.88
CA LEU A 663 25.69 12.66 53.95
C LEU A 663 26.57 11.68 54.75
N GLU A 664 26.23 10.39 54.78
CA GLU A 664 26.97 9.36 55.55
C GLU A 664 27.57 8.30 54.63
N ARG A 665 28.84 7.90 54.88
CA ARG A 665 29.48 6.78 54.16
C ARG A 665 28.99 5.46 54.76
N LEU A 666 28.38 4.60 53.95
CA LEU A 666 27.82 3.31 54.39
C LEU A 666 28.85 2.31 54.97
N SER A 667 30.16 2.57 54.80
CA SER A 667 31.25 1.67 55.22
C SER A 667 32.02 2.08 56.49
N THR A 668 32.05 3.36 56.90
CA THR A 668 32.69 3.81 58.16
C THR A 668 32.13 5.15 58.66
N PRO A 669 31.87 5.34 59.96
CA PRO A 669 31.33 6.59 60.49
C PRO A 669 32.41 7.68 60.65
N VAL A 670 32.34 8.71 59.81
CA VAL A 670 33.11 9.96 59.93
C VAL A 670 32.12 11.12 59.90
N ASN A 671 32.29 12.09 60.81
CA ASN A 671 31.28 13.11 61.11
C ASN A 671 31.84 14.52 60.81
N ILE A 672 31.64 15.03 59.58
CA ILE A 672 32.13 16.36 59.14
C ILE A 672 31.05 17.09 58.31
N GLN A 673 31.12 18.43 58.32
CA GLN A 673 30.14 19.38 57.81
C GLN A 673 30.24 19.67 56.31
N PHE A 674 29.09 19.94 55.69
CA PHE A 674 28.85 20.63 54.39
C PHE A 674 29.45 20.07 53.09
N ILE A 675 30.62 19.42 53.11
CA ILE A 675 31.25 18.81 51.93
C ILE A 675 31.62 17.37 52.29
N TYR A 676 31.06 16.43 51.53
CA TYR A 676 31.40 15.02 51.65
C TYR A 676 32.54 14.70 50.68
N SER A 677 33.73 14.36 51.18
CA SER A 677 34.89 14.02 50.35
C SER A 677 35.27 12.56 50.56
N SER A 678 35.53 11.86 49.47
CA SER A 678 35.95 10.45 49.49
C SER A 678 36.86 10.10 48.31
N LYS A 679 37.23 8.83 48.20
CA LYS A 679 38.22 8.35 47.24
C LYS A 679 37.85 6.98 46.72
N LEU A 680 37.71 6.86 45.40
CA LEU A 680 37.74 5.59 44.71
C LEU A 680 39.19 5.08 44.69
N THR A 681 39.37 3.80 45.01
CA THR A 681 40.65 3.06 45.13
C THR A 681 40.49 1.67 44.51
N ASP A 682 41.59 0.94 44.29
CA ASP A 682 41.53 -0.46 43.82
C ASP A 682 40.70 -1.38 44.74
N ASP A 683 40.63 -1.06 46.04
CA ASP A 683 39.80 -1.75 47.04
C ASP A 683 38.30 -1.36 47.01
N SER A 684 37.91 -0.38 46.19
CA SER A 684 36.52 0.09 46.10
C SER A 684 35.65 -0.93 45.35
N PRO A 685 34.41 -1.18 45.79
CA PRO A 685 33.58 -2.22 45.22
C PRO A 685 33.31 -1.95 43.73
N ILE A 686 33.22 -3.03 42.98
CA ILE A 686 33.11 -3.04 41.52
C ILE A 686 31.78 -3.65 41.12
N TYR A 687 31.08 -3.01 40.18
CA TYR A 687 29.86 -3.54 39.57
C TYR A 687 30.05 -3.71 38.07
N TYR A 688 29.22 -4.57 37.48
CA TYR A 688 29.19 -4.82 36.05
C TYR A 688 28.03 -4.02 35.46
N ARG A 689 28.34 -3.08 34.57
CA ARG A 689 27.31 -2.28 33.88
C ARG A 689 26.50 -3.11 32.87
N ASP A 690 27.11 -4.18 32.36
CA ASP A 690 26.52 -5.23 31.53
C ASP A 690 27.26 -6.55 31.76
N CYS A 691 26.71 -7.69 31.33
CA CYS A 691 27.31 -9.03 31.52
C CYS A 691 28.61 -9.31 30.75
N GLN A 692 29.31 -8.28 30.25
CA GLN A 692 30.71 -8.34 29.82
C GLN A 692 31.47 -7.09 30.34
N VAL A 693 32.67 -7.34 30.87
CA VAL A 693 33.64 -6.41 31.49
C VAL A 693 33.89 -5.18 30.58
N PRO A 694 33.89 -3.91 31.07
CA PRO A 694 34.62 -3.44 32.26
C PRO A 694 33.89 -3.51 33.62
N GLN A 695 34.68 -3.74 34.67
CA GLN A 695 34.29 -3.58 36.07
C GLN A 695 34.46 -2.10 36.46
N CYS A 696 33.37 -1.40 36.77
CA CYS A 696 33.45 0.01 37.17
C CYS A 696 33.51 0.11 38.70
N HIS A 697 34.51 0.82 39.23
CA HIS A 697 34.55 1.13 40.66
C HIS A 697 33.40 2.08 41.01
N TYR A 698 32.76 1.83 42.15
CA TYR A 698 31.68 2.67 42.65
C TYR A 698 31.78 2.86 44.16
N GLU A 699 31.18 3.94 44.63
CA GLU A 699 31.04 4.25 46.04
C GLU A 699 29.60 4.67 46.34
N THR A 700 29.12 4.36 47.55
CA THR A 700 27.76 4.71 47.96
C THR A 700 27.72 5.50 49.26
N SER A 701 27.03 6.64 49.25
CA SER A 701 26.74 7.45 50.44
C SER A 701 25.23 7.55 50.67
N GLN A 702 24.81 7.59 51.93
CA GLN A 702 23.41 7.71 52.34
C GLN A 702 23.06 9.18 52.63
N ILE A 703 21.84 9.61 52.29
CA ILE A 703 21.41 11.02 52.36
C ILE A 703 20.17 11.14 53.23
N HIS A 704 20.30 11.91 54.31
CA HIS A 704 19.23 12.16 55.26
C HIS A 704 18.72 13.59 55.11
N VAL A 705 17.40 13.72 54.97
CA VAL A 705 16.71 14.96 54.61
C VAL A 705 15.75 15.35 55.72
N ASN A 706 16.04 16.48 56.36
CA ASN A 706 15.30 16.94 57.54
C ASN A 706 14.01 17.72 57.20
N THR A 707 13.88 18.26 55.98
CA THR A 707 12.71 19.02 55.51
C THR A 707 12.46 18.79 54.02
N THR A 708 11.20 18.56 53.64
CA THR A 708 10.81 18.39 52.22
C THR A 708 11.09 19.68 51.44
N GLY A 709 11.85 19.58 50.35
CA GLY A 709 12.29 20.75 49.59
C GLY A 709 12.95 20.42 48.26
N LEU A 710 13.24 21.46 47.48
CA LEU A 710 14.15 21.34 46.34
C LEU A 710 15.58 21.47 46.86
N TYR A 711 16.45 20.57 46.40
CA TYR A 711 17.87 20.53 46.74
C TYR A 711 18.68 20.41 45.45
N VAL A 712 19.87 21.02 45.46
CA VAL A 712 20.84 20.98 44.36
C VAL A 712 22.07 20.26 44.88
N LEU A 713 22.50 19.22 44.18
CA LEU A 713 23.68 18.43 44.51
C LEU A 713 24.66 18.47 43.34
N TRP A 714 25.94 18.74 43.61
CA TRP A 714 27.00 18.76 42.60
C TRP A 714 28.29 18.20 43.17
N SER A 715 29.23 17.89 42.28
CA SER A 715 30.56 17.42 42.67
C SER A 715 31.68 18.38 42.29
N GLU A 716 32.79 18.30 43.02
CA GLU A 716 34.01 19.06 42.82
C GLU A 716 35.18 18.06 42.79
N ASN A 717 35.51 17.56 41.59
CA ASN A 717 36.33 16.35 41.40
C ASN A 717 37.49 16.58 40.41
N ASN A 718 38.49 15.68 40.47
CA ASN A 718 39.52 15.50 39.44
C ASN A 718 39.34 14.17 38.66
N ILE A 719 38.15 13.56 38.71
CA ILE A 719 37.79 12.30 38.04
C ILE A 719 36.32 12.33 37.59
N ASP A 720 36.02 11.64 36.49
CA ASP A 720 34.66 11.48 35.92
C ASP A 720 33.76 10.67 36.86
N ALA A 721 33.24 11.28 37.92
CA ALA A 721 32.41 10.60 38.91
C ALA A 721 30.92 10.96 38.69
N TYR A 722 30.01 10.00 38.74
CA TYR A 722 28.57 10.22 38.48
C TYR A 722 27.71 9.73 39.67
N GLY A 723 26.98 10.62 40.39
CA GLY A 723 26.48 10.42 41.77
C GLY A 723 24.95 10.43 42.02
N TYR A 724 24.33 9.40 42.64
CA TYR A 724 22.93 9.05 42.32
C TYR A 724 21.87 8.56 43.39
N ILE A 725 20.81 9.37 43.76
CA ILE A 725 20.06 9.56 45.09
C ILE A 725 18.48 9.35 45.19
N TYR A 726 17.85 8.36 45.92
CA TYR A 726 16.34 8.20 46.22
C TYR A 726 15.84 7.17 47.34
N GLN A 727 14.56 7.24 47.85
CA GLN A 727 14.03 6.86 49.24
C GLN A 727 13.27 5.53 49.65
N ASN A 728 13.57 4.98 50.86
CA ASN A 728 12.78 4.09 51.77
C ASN A 728 12.75 2.54 51.63
N ASP A 729 12.56 1.85 52.76
CA ASP A 729 12.84 0.42 52.98
C ASP A 729 11.89 -0.59 52.30
N PHE A 730 12.47 -1.69 51.79
CA PHE A 730 11.77 -2.84 51.21
C PHE A 730 12.29 -4.17 51.79
N ASN A 731 11.38 -5.08 52.18
CA ASN A 731 11.74 -6.35 52.83
C ASN A 731 11.95 -7.50 51.81
N PRO A 732 13.17 -8.06 51.70
CA PRO A 732 13.52 -9.03 50.65
C PRO A 732 13.00 -10.46 50.86
N LEU A 733 12.41 -10.80 52.02
CA LEU A 733 11.99 -12.18 52.32
C LEU A 733 10.55 -12.51 51.88
N LYS A 734 9.78 -11.53 51.39
CA LYS A 734 8.43 -11.74 50.83
C LYS A 734 8.14 -10.82 49.63
N PRO A 735 8.74 -11.07 48.45
CA PRO A 735 8.53 -10.23 47.27
C PRO A 735 7.07 -10.23 46.76
N SER A 736 6.28 -11.28 47.03
CA SER A 736 4.90 -11.41 46.56
C SER A 736 3.86 -10.57 47.32
N GLU A 737 4.19 -10.05 48.51
CA GLU A 737 3.26 -9.19 49.29
C GLU A 737 3.32 -7.71 48.86
N ASN A 738 4.21 -7.35 47.94
CA ASN A 738 4.37 -5.98 47.42
C ASN A 738 3.81 -5.82 45.98
N LEU A 739 2.94 -6.72 45.52
CA LEU A 739 2.35 -6.68 44.18
C LEU A 739 0.85 -6.33 44.23
N LEU A 740 0.45 -5.22 43.58
CA LEU A 740 -0.95 -4.84 43.39
C LEU A 740 -1.27 -4.61 41.91
N LEU A 741 -1.99 -5.57 41.33
CA LEU A 741 -2.85 -5.41 40.15
C LEU A 741 -4.05 -4.49 40.54
N SER A 742 -4.68 -3.66 39.69
CA SER A 742 -4.73 -3.54 38.22
C SER A 742 -5.40 -2.20 37.78
N HIS A 743 -5.61 -2.03 36.46
CA HIS A 743 -6.40 -1.01 35.72
C HIS A 743 -5.67 0.30 35.31
N GLY A 744 -5.73 0.64 34.01
CA GLY A 744 -5.15 1.87 33.43
C GLY A 744 -5.32 2.04 31.90
N GLY A 745 -4.80 1.10 31.09
CA GLY A 745 -4.88 1.13 29.61
C GLY A 745 -4.01 2.21 28.91
N PRO A 746 -3.98 2.28 27.56
CA PRO A 746 -4.40 1.29 26.56
C PRO A 746 -3.21 0.54 25.92
N LYS A 747 -3.49 -0.56 25.20
CA LYS A 747 -2.51 -1.25 24.34
C LYS A 747 -2.82 -0.98 22.87
N GLU A 748 -1.88 -0.37 22.15
CA GLU A 748 -1.75 -0.41 20.69
C GLU A 748 -0.50 -1.24 20.34
N SER A 749 -0.35 -1.88 19.18
CA SER A 749 -1.28 -2.15 18.08
C SER A 749 -0.97 -3.57 17.56
N SER A 750 -1.99 -4.36 17.17
CA SER A 750 -1.74 -5.71 16.65
C SER A 750 -2.80 -6.15 15.64
N CYS A 751 -2.78 -5.53 14.46
CA CYS A 751 -3.59 -5.96 13.33
C CYS A 751 -2.75 -6.91 12.46
N VAL A 752 -2.95 -8.22 12.59
CA VAL A 752 -2.22 -9.24 11.81
C VAL A 752 -3.19 -10.31 11.31
N ILE A 753 -3.30 -10.44 9.98
CA ILE A 753 -3.30 -11.69 9.17
C ILE A 753 -3.87 -11.39 7.76
N GLY A 754 -3.13 -11.80 6.72
CA GLY A 754 -3.63 -11.97 5.35
C GLY A 754 -2.80 -11.24 4.28
N ASP A 755 -1.85 -11.96 3.64
CA ASP A 755 -0.77 -11.44 2.79
C ASP A 755 -1.05 -10.20 1.93
N GLN A 756 -0.03 -9.33 1.91
CA GLN A 756 0.07 -7.99 1.32
C GLN A 756 -0.68 -6.90 2.10
N CYS A 757 0.04 -5.79 2.37
CA CYS A 757 -0.51 -4.51 2.84
C CYS A 757 -1.35 -3.80 1.75
N ASN A 758 -2.33 -4.49 1.19
CA ASN A 758 -3.47 -3.82 0.59
C ASN A 758 -4.35 -3.28 1.71
N PHE A 759 -4.53 -1.96 1.77
CA PHE A 759 -5.52 -1.31 2.63
C PHE A 759 -6.95 -1.63 2.15
N TYR A 760 -7.43 -2.86 2.39
CA TYR A 760 -8.83 -3.22 2.17
C TYR A 760 -9.62 -3.11 3.47
N ILE A 761 -10.22 -1.93 3.67
CA ILE A 761 -11.21 -1.68 4.73
C ILE A 761 -12.36 -2.68 4.57
N LYS A 762 -12.50 -3.64 5.49
CA LYS A 762 -13.72 -4.46 5.57
C LYS A 762 -14.88 -3.60 6.08
N GLY A 763 -15.66 -3.07 5.14
CA GLY A 763 -16.90 -2.33 5.41
C GLY A 763 -18.07 -3.24 5.81
N ILE A 764 -19.26 -3.04 5.20
CA ILE A 764 -20.55 -3.69 5.56
C ILE A 764 -20.52 -5.25 5.54
N GLY A 765 -19.45 -5.85 4.98
CA GLY A 765 -19.28 -7.28 4.73
C GLY A 765 -18.50 -8.11 5.76
N LEU A 766 -18.23 -7.63 6.98
CA LEU A 766 -17.67 -8.45 8.07
C LEU A 766 -18.50 -9.73 8.29
N THR A 767 -17.85 -10.89 8.30
CA THR A 767 -18.50 -12.18 8.53
C THR A 767 -18.30 -12.68 9.96
N LEU A 768 -19.07 -13.69 10.38
CA LEU A 768 -18.88 -14.30 11.70
C LEU A 768 -17.49 -14.94 11.88
N ASP A 769 -16.86 -15.36 10.77
CA ASP A 769 -15.47 -15.83 10.76
C ASP A 769 -14.53 -14.72 11.28
N ASP A 770 -14.65 -13.51 10.71
CA ASP A 770 -13.83 -12.33 11.03
C ASP A 770 -14.01 -11.83 12.49
N ILE A 771 -15.17 -12.10 13.09
CA ILE A 771 -15.52 -11.65 14.43
C ILE A 771 -15.00 -12.64 15.48
N LEU A 772 -15.09 -13.95 15.23
CA LEU A 772 -14.79 -14.99 16.23
C LEU A 772 -13.43 -15.69 16.07
N GLN A 773 -12.74 -15.57 14.92
CA GLN A 773 -11.51 -16.31 14.62
C GLN A 773 -10.41 -16.16 15.70
N HIS A 774 -10.26 -14.98 16.31
CA HIS A 774 -9.22 -14.72 17.32
C HIS A 774 -9.63 -15.08 18.76
N GLU A 775 -10.92 -15.34 19.02
CA GLU A 775 -11.47 -15.66 20.33
C GLU A 775 -11.63 -17.17 20.57
N LEU A 776 -11.65 -17.96 19.49
CA LEU A 776 -11.79 -19.41 19.52
C LEU A 776 -10.43 -20.09 19.70
N GLN A 777 -10.26 -20.79 20.82
CA GLN A 777 -9.06 -21.60 21.06
C GLN A 777 -9.18 -22.97 20.39
N PRO A 778 -8.19 -23.41 19.58
CA PRO A 778 -8.21 -24.73 18.95
C PRO A 778 -8.06 -25.84 19.99
N ASN A 779 -8.62 -27.02 19.70
CA ASN A 779 -8.57 -28.23 20.54
C ASN A 779 -9.13 -28.09 21.98
N THR A 780 -9.85 -27.01 22.32
CA THR A 780 -10.50 -26.86 23.64
C THR A 780 -12.02 -26.99 23.57
N VAL A 781 -12.59 -27.77 24.50
CA VAL A 781 -14.04 -28.04 24.61
C VAL A 781 -14.80 -26.74 24.91
N LEU A 782 -16.00 -26.58 24.34
CA LEU A 782 -16.81 -25.35 24.43
C LEU A 782 -17.00 -24.78 25.86
N ASN A 783 -17.09 -25.64 26.88
CA ASN A 783 -17.20 -25.20 28.28
C ASN A 783 -15.95 -24.43 28.77
N ASN A 784 -14.78 -24.71 28.21
CA ASN A 784 -13.49 -24.12 28.57
C ASN A 784 -13.09 -22.94 27.65
N GLN A 785 -13.88 -22.64 26.62
CA GLN A 785 -13.70 -21.45 25.78
C GLN A 785 -13.97 -20.15 26.57
N SER A 786 -13.62 -19.01 25.98
CA SER A 786 -13.82 -17.69 26.61
C SER A 786 -15.28 -17.43 26.98
N PHE A 787 -15.51 -16.55 27.97
CA PHE A 787 -16.87 -16.14 28.35
C PHE A 787 -17.64 -15.58 27.15
N SER A 788 -16.95 -14.83 26.28
CA SER A 788 -17.51 -14.25 25.07
C SER A 788 -18.06 -15.30 24.10
N ILE A 789 -17.32 -16.39 23.87
CA ILE A 789 -17.78 -17.50 23.02
C ILE A 789 -19.01 -18.19 23.63
N LYS A 790 -18.99 -18.48 24.94
CA LYS A 790 -20.12 -19.12 25.64
C LYS A 790 -21.39 -18.27 25.62
N LEU A 791 -21.27 -16.96 25.88
CA LEU A 791 -22.40 -16.04 25.81
C LEU A 791 -22.90 -15.85 24.37
N SER A 792 -22.01 -15.81 23.37
CA SER A 792 -22.39 -15.76 21.95
C SER A 792 -23.17 -16.99 21.50
N ALA A 793 -22.78 -18.18 21.97
CA ALA A 793 -23.52 -19.43 21.72
C ALA A 793 -24.91 -19.40 22.38
N GLY A 794 -25.01 -18.94 23.63
CA GLY A 794 -26.28 -18.77 24.34
C GLY A 794 -27.23 -17.80 23.62
N LEU A 795 -26.73 -16.63 23.20
CA LEU A 795 -27.49 -15.64 22.44
C LEU A 795 -27.98 -16.20 21.10
N THR A 796 -27.12 -16.92 20.37
CA THR A 796 -27.48 -17.58 19.10
C THR A 796 -28.63 -18.57 19.27
N ILE A 797 -28.63 -19.36 20.35
CA ILE A 797 -29.71 -20.31 20.68
C ILE A 797 -31.01 -19.56 21.01
N ILE A 798 -30.96 -18.50 21.81
CA ILE A 798 -32.13 -17.67 22.17
C ILE A 798 -32.74 -17.05 20.91
N MET A 799 -31.91 -16.46 20.05
CA MET A 799 -32.34 -15.87 18.77
C MET A 799 -32.96 -16.91 17.83
N PHE A 800 -32.39 -18.12 17.75
CA PHE A 800 -32.97 -19.22 16.99
C PHE A 800 -34.35 -19.62 17.51
N ILE A 801 -34.52 -19.82 18.82
CA ILE A 801 -35.80 -20.21 19.43
C ILE A 801 -36.87 -19.12 19.21
N ALA A 802 -36.54 -17.85 19.49
CA ALA A 802 -37.46 -16.74 19.32
C ALA A 802 -37.87 -16.56 17.85
N GLY A 803 -36.91 -16.63 16.92
CA GLY A 803 -37.14 -16.54 15.49
C GLY A 803 -37.96 -17.72 14.93
N LEU A 804 -37.70 -18.94 15.40
CA LEU A 804 -38.46 -20.15 15.04
C LEU A 804 -39.93 -20.01 15.46
N ILE A 805 -40.18 -19.61 16.70
CA ILE A 805 -41.54 -19.38 17.22
C ILE A 805 -42.26 -18.32 16.37
N ASN A 806 -41.61 -17.18 16.11
CA ASN A 806 -42.20 -16.12 15.29
C ASN A 806 -42.54 -16.60 13.86
N SER A 807 -41.60 -17.29 13.21
CA SER A 807 -41.76 -17.78 11.84
C SER A 807 -42.92 -18.78 11.73
N VAL A 808 -43.06 -19.69 12.70
CA VAL A 808 -44.17 -20.66 12.77
C VAL A 808 -45.52 -19.97 13.00
N LEU A 809 -45.60 -19.01 13.94
CA LEU A 809 -46.84 -18.27 14.20
C LEU A 809 -47.26 -17.40 12.99
N SER A 810 -46.30 -16.80 12.29
CA SER A 810 -46.53 -16.04 11.06
C SER A 810 -47.01 -16.96 9.94
N PHE A 811 -46.34 -18.11 9.72
CA PHE A 811 -46.73 -19.10 8.72
C PHE A 811 -48.18 -19.59 8.93
N ILE A 812 -48.55 -19.97 10.16
CA ILE A 812 -49.92 -20.38 10.52
C ILE A 812 -50.94 -19.29 10.17
N THR A 813 -50.59 -18.02 10.35
CA THR A 813 -51.47 -16.88 10.06
C THR A 813 -51.68 -16.70 8.56
N PHE A 814 -50.60 -16.68 7.77
CA PHE A 814 -50.64 -16.36 6.34
C PHE A 814 -50.90 -17.57 5.42
N GLN A 815 -50.96 -18.80 5.97
CA GLN A 815 -51.41 -19.98 5.23
C GLN A 815 -52.94 -19.96 4.97
N SER A 816 -53.71 -19.14 5.71
CA SER A 816 -55.16 -19.04 5.58
C SER A 816 -55.61 -18.48 4.22
N LYS A 817 -56.65 -19.07 3.61
CA LYS A 817 -57.19 -18.62 2.30
C LYS A 817 -57.62 -17.14 2.32
N ASP A 818 -58.12 -16.65 3.45
CA ASP A 818 -58.59 -15.27 3.60
C ASP A 818 -57.44 -14.26 3.59
N SER A 819 -56.28 -14.60 4.19
CA SER A 819 -55.09 -13.75 4.12
C SER A 819 -54.53 -13.65 2.70
N GLN A 820 -54.61 -14.73 1.91
CA GLN A 820 -54.11 -14.83 0.54
C GLN A 820 -55.08 -14.31 -0.54
N GLN A 821 -56.11 -13.54 -0.18
CA GLN A 821 -57.01 -12.90 -1.16
C GLN A 821 -56.31 -11.77 -1.95
N VAL A 822 -55.21 -11.23 -1.44
CA VAL A 822 -54.38 -10.18 -2.07
C VAL A 822 -52.90 -10.57 -2.04
N GLY A 823 -52.09 -9.96 -2.91
CA GLY A 823 -50.65 -10.18 -3.02
C GLY A 823 -49.89 -9.97 -1.71
N CYS A 824 -50.30 -8.99 -0.90
CA CYS A 824 -49.72 -8.71 0.41
C CYS A 824 -49.66 -9.96 1.33
N GLY A 825 -50.68 -10.84 1.29
CA GLY A 825 -50.68 -12.09 2.07
C GLY A 825 -49.76 -13.15 1.49
N MET A 826 -49.58 -13.18 0.16
CA MET A 826 -48.62 -14.07 -0.50
C MET A 826 -47.17 -13.66 -0.18
N TYR A 827 -46.88 -12.35 -0.16
CA TYR A 827 -45.56 -11.84 0.24
C TYR A 827 -45.26 -12.15 1.72
N LEU A 828 -46.21 -11.91 2.63
CA LEU A 828 -46.05 -12.20 4.06
C LEU A 828 -45.90 -13.71 4.36
N LEU A 829 -46.61 -14.58 3.63
CA LEU A 829 -46.40 -16.03 3.70
C LEU A 829 -44.98 -16.41 3.24
N THR A 830 -44.52 -15.84 2.13
CA THR A 830 -43.18 -16.11 1.59
C THR A 830 -42.11 -15.60 2.55
N SER A 831 -42.27 -14.40 3.10
CA SER A 831 -41.40 -13.79 4.11
C SER A 831 -41.32 -14.64 5.40
N SER A 832 -42.44 -15.26 5.81
CA SER A 832 -42.44 -16.21 6.94
C SER A 832 -41.58 -17.45 6.67
N ILE A 833 -41.55 -17.94 5.42
CA ILE A 833 -40.71 -19.08 5.01
C ILE A 833 -39.24 -18.65 4.89
N THR A 834 -38.95 -17.50 4.27
CA THR A 834 -37.58 -17.01 4.12
C THR A 834 -36.95 -16.64 5.45
N SER A 835 -37.72 -16.07 6.39
CA SER A 835 -37.26 -15.84 7.76
C SER A 835 -36.87 -17.14 8.47
N LEU A 836 -37.69 -18.19 8.38
CA LEU A 836 -37.34 -19.51 8.93
C LEU A 836 -36.02 -20.02 8.34
N LEU A 837 -35.85 -19.92 7.01
CA LEU A 837 -34.62 -20.32 6.32
C LEU A 837 -33.41 -19.48 6.74
N THR A 838 -33.55 -18.16 6.88
CA THR A 838 -32.50 -17.25 7.38
C THR A 838 -32.05 -17.66 8.78
N ILE A 839 -33.00 -17.89 9.69
CA ILE A 839 -32.73 -18.27 11.09
C ILE A 839 -32.06 -19.66 11.16
N SER A 840 -32.50 -20.61 10.33
CA SER A 840 -31.86 -21.93 10.20
C SER A 840 -30.44 -21.85 9.64
N MET A 841 -30.21 -21.04 8.61
CA MET A 841 -28.86 -20.85 8.04
C MET A 841 -27.92 -20.10 8.98
N PHE A 842 -28.44 -19.16 9.78
CA PHE A 842 -27.68 -18.43 10.79
C PHE A 842 -27.14 -19.37 11.90
N ILE A 843 -27.97 -20.25 12.45
CA ILE A 843 -27.50 -21.24 13.44
C ILE A 843 -26.52 -22.26 12.84
N ILE A 844 -26.74 -22.67 11.58
CA ILE A 844 -25.79 -23.53 10.84
C ILE A 844 -24.44 -22.82 10.68
N LYS A 845 -24.43 -21.54 10.28
CA LYS A 845 -23.19 -20.74 10.14
C LYS A 845 -22.45 -20.60 11.46
N PHE A 846 -23.15 -20.32 12.57
CA PHE A 846 -22.52 -20.20 13.89
C PHE A 846 -21.83 -21.50 14.31
N TRP A 847 -22.53 -22.62 14.28
CA TRP A 847 -21.95 -23.90 14.68
C TRP A 847 -20.89 -24.40 13.70
N PHE A 848 -21.00 -24.08 12.41
CA PHE A 848 -19.93 -24.37 11.45
C PHE A 848 -18.62 -23.71 11.88
N VAL A 849 -18.60 -22.39 12.16
CA VAL A 849 -17.39 -21.68 12.61
C VAL A 849 -16.83 -22.27 13.90
N VAL A 850 -17.68 -22.47 14.92
CA VAL A 850 -17.24 -23.01 16.21
C VAL A 850 -16.64 -24.41 16.07
N LEU A 851 -17.29 -25.31 15.33
CA LEU A 851 -16.82 -26.69 15.16
C LEU A 851 -15.54 -26.78 14.30
N THR A 852 -15.42 -25.97 13.25
CA THR A 852 -14.24 -25.99 12.37
C THR A 852 -12.99 -25.41 13.03
N HIS A 853 -13.13 -24.42 13.90
CA HIS A 853 -12.00 -23.85 14.65
C HIS A 853 -11.59 -24.70 15.87
N ILE A 854 -12.55 -25.36 16.54
CA ILE A 854 -12.23 -26.28 17.64
C ILE A 854 -11.56 -27.55 17.12
N ASN A 855 -11.99 -28.10 15.97
CA ASN A 855 -11.50 -29.36 15.44
C ASN A 855 -10.57 -29.20 14.22
N VAL A 856 -9.27 -29.25 14.48
CA VAL A 856 -8.17 -29.16 13.50
C VAL A 856 -8.21 -30.28 12.44
N SER A 857 -8.92 -31.40 12.70
CA SER A 857 -9.03 -32.53 11.76
C SER A 857 -10.06 -32.35 10.62
N THR A 858 -10.72 -31.19 10.52
CA THR A 858 -11.78 -30.96 9.51
C THR A 858 -11.23 -30.98 8.08
N SER A 859 -11.89 -31.72 7.17
CA SER A 859 -11.41 -31.84 5.79
C SER A 859 -11.48 -30.53 4.99
N LEU A 860 -10.44 -30.27 4.19
CA LEU A 860 -10.31 -29.06 3.38
C LEU A 860 -11.49 -28.83 2.42
N SER A 861 -12.09 -29.91 1.91
CA SER A 861 -13.27 -29.86 1.03
C SER A 861 -14.51 -29.33 1.76
N VAL A 862 -14.71 -29.70 3.03
CA VAL A 862 -15.81 -29.18 3.86
C VAL A 862 -15.59 -27.71 4.19
N LEU A 863 -14.35 -27.33 4.55
CA LEU A 863 -13.96 -25.94 4.80
C LEU A 863 -14.17 -25.06 3.56
N ARG A 864 -13.77 -25.53 2.37
CA ARG A 864 -13.96 -24.83 1.09
C ARG A 864 -15.45 -24.71 0.72
N GLY A 865 -16.21 -25.78 0.88
CA GLY A 865 -17.65 -25.80 0.63
C GLY A 865 -18.43 -24.83 1.53
N GLY A 866 -18.12 -24.82 2.83
CA GLY A 866 -18.70 -23.87 3.79
C GLY A 866 -18.29 -22.42 3.55
N CYS A 867 -17.01 -22.21 3.21
CA CYS A 867 -16.45 -20.90 2.87
C CYS A 867 -17.18 -20.23 1.68
N VAL A 868 -17.45 -20.97 0.60
CA VAL A 868 -18.15 -20.40 -0.57
C VAL A 868 -19.67 -20.35 -0.40
N SER A 869 -20.28 -21.36 0.22
CA SER A 869 -21.74 -21.57 0.07
C SER A 869 -22.59 -20.96 1.20
N ILE A 870 -22.18 -21.12 2.47
CA ILE A 870 -23.07 -20.88 3.62
C ILE A 870 -23.43 -19.39 3.74
N GLU A 871 -22.44 -18.51 3.55
CA GLU A 871 -22.59 -17.06 3.67
C GLU A 871 -23.48 -16.47 2.57
N SER A 872 -23.25 -16.86 1.31
CA SER A 872 -24.03 -16.35 0.17
C SER A 872 -25.48 -16.82 0.21
N ILE A 873 -25.74 -18.05 0.69
CA ILE A 873 -27.11 -18.55 0.91
C ILE A 873 -27.79 -17.78 2.06
N LEU A 874 -27.07 -17.50 3.15
CA LEU A 874 -27.60 -16.71 4.28
C LEU A 874 -27.97 -15.29 3.86
N LYS A 875 -27.10 -14.60 3.09
CA LYS A 875 -27.37 -13.26 2.53
C LYS A 875 -28.55 -13.26 1.56
N LEU A 876 -28.65 -14.27 0.69
CA LEU A 876 -29.76 -14.41 -0.25
C LEU A 876 -31.12 -14.43 0.48
N PHE A 877 -31.27 -15.23 1.53
CA PHE A 877 -32.52 -15.29 2.29
C PHE A 877 -32.80 -14.00 3.07
N LEU A 878 -31.77 -13.38 3.67
CA LEU A 878 -31.89 -12.12 4.40
C LEU A 878 -32.37 -10.97 3.49
N TYR A 879 -31.79 -10.84 2.29
CA TYR A 879 -32.18 -9.79 1.34
C TYR A 879 -33.55 -10.06 0.71
N LEU A 880 -33.90 -11.33 0.48
CA LEU A 880 -35.20 -11.71 -0.04
C LEU A 880 -36.31 -11.33 0.95
N ASP A 881 -36.10 -11.56 2.25
CA ASP A 881 -37.02 -11.14 3.30
C ASP A 881 -37.21 -9.61 3.35
N GLY A 882 -36.12 -8.84 3.26
CA GLY A 882 -36.15 -7.38 3.18
C GLY A 882 -36.97 -6.86 1.99
N TRP A 883 -36.70 -7.35 0.78
CA TRP A 883 -37.42 -6.93 -0.43
C TRP A 883 -38.88 -7.41 -0.49
N LEU A 884 -39.23 -8.55 0.12
CA LEU A 884 -40.62 -8.98 0.29
C LEU A 884 -41.40 -8.02 1.20
N ASN A 885 -40.78 -7.54 2.28
CA ASN A 885 -41.37 -6.51 3.16
C ASN A 885 -41.56 -5.17 2.44
N ALA A 886 -40.64 -4.78 1.55
CA ALA A 886 -40.82 -3.62 0.67
C ALA A 886 -42.01 -3.80 -0.30
N CYS A 887 -42.17 -4.99 -0.90
CA CYS A 887 -43.32 -5.31 -1.75
C CYS A 887 -44.67 -5.18 -1.01
N VAL A 888 -44.73 -5.60 0.26
CA VAL A 888 -45.89 -5.42 1.15
C VAL A 888 -46.24 -3.95 1.34
N ALA A 889 -45.24 -3.09 1.55
CA ALA A 889 -45.44 -1.66 1.75
C ALA A 889 -45.99 -0.97 0.49
N VAL A 890 -45.40 -1.27 -0.68
CA VAL A 890 -45.85 -0.75 -1.97
C VAL A 890 -47.29 -1.18 -2.28
N GLU A 891 -47.64 -2.45 -2.05
CA GLU A 891 -49.01 -2.92 -2.32
C GLU A 891 -50.04 -2.26 -1.40
N ARG A 892 -49.70 -2.00 -0.13
CA ARG A 892 -50.55 -1.23 0.80
C ARG A 892 -50.78 0.21 0.33
N ALA A 893 -49.74 0.88 -0.16
CA ALA A 893 -49.87 2.22 -0.73
C ALA A 893 -50.78 2.23 -1.99
N VAL A 894 -50.62 1.25 -2.89
CA VAL A 894 -51.46 1.11 -4.09
C VAL A 894 -52.91 0.76 -3.74
N LEU A 895 -53.15 -0.07 -2.72
CA LEU A 895 -54.48 -0.40 -2.21
C LEU A 895 -55.22 0.86 -1.73
N ILE A 896 -54.55 1.70 -0.94
CA ILE A 896 -55.13 2.94 -0.41
C ILE A 896 -55.38 3.96 -1.54
N PHE A 897 -54.43 4.12 -2.47
CA PHE A 897 -54.59 5.03 -3.60
C PHE A 897 -55.75 4.66 -4.54
N LYS A 898 -55.91 3.37 -4.86
CA LYS A 898 -56.96 2.90 -5.77
C LYS A 898 -58.32 2.70 -5.08
N GLY A 899 -58.34 2.50 -3.77
CA GLY A 899 -59.55 2.26 -3.01
C GLY A 899 -60.42 1.16 -3.62
N VAL A 900 -61.65 1.51 -4.00
CA VAL A 900 -62.63 0.59 -4.61
C VAL A 900 -62.15 0.00 -5.95
N ASN A 901 -61.29 0.72 -6.68
CA ASN A 901 -60.74 0.29 -7.98
C ASN A 901 -59.52 -0.66 -7.85
N PHE A 902 -59.29 -1.26 -6.68
CA PHE A 902 -58.19 -2.20 -6.46
C PHE A 902 -58.53 -3.62 -6.92
N ASP A 903 -57.90 -4.06 -8.02
CA ASP A 903 -58.02 -5.40 -8.58
C ASP A 903 -57.19 -6.43 -7.78
N LYS A 904 -57.87 -7.17 -6.90
CA LYS A 904 -57.28 -8.25 -6.09
C LYS A 904 -56.68 -9.38 -6.93
N THR A 905 -57.31 -9.73 -8.05
CA THR A 905 -56.86 -10.79 -8.98
C THR A 905 -55.54 -10.41 -9.65
N LYS A 906 -55.41 -9.17 -10.13
CA LYS A 906 -54.18 -8.64 -10.71
C LYS A 906 -53.07 -8.49 -9.67
N SER A 907 -53.39 -8.03 -8.45
CA SER A 907 -52.43 -7.99 -7.33
C SER A 907 -51.86 -9.38 -7.03
N LYS A 908 -52.71 -10.41 -6.93
CA LYS A 908 -52.28 -11.81 -6.70
C LYS A 908 -51.44 -12.38 -7.86
N SER A 909 -51.73 -12.00 -9.10
CA SER A 909 -50.94 -12.41 -10.27
C SER A 909 -49.55 -11.76 -10.29
N ILE A 910 -49.47 -10.47 -9.94
CA ILE A 910 -48.20 -9.74 -9.81
C ILE A 910 -47.35 -10.38 -8.71
N ALA A 911 -47.92 -10.60 -7.51
CA ALA A 911 -47.18 -11.19 -6.39
C ALA A 911 -46.56 -12.55 -6.73
N ARG A 912 -47.28 -13.44 -7.43
CA ARG A 912 -46.74 -14.73 -7.88
C ARG A 912 -45.53 -14.58 -8.82
N ARG A 913 -45.53 -13.59 -9.73
CA ARG A 913 -44.39 -13.33 -10.62
C ARG A 913 -43.21 -12.73 -9.86
N THR A 914 -43.47 -11.75 -9.00
CA THR A 914 -42.44 -11.11 -8.18
C THR A 914 -41.74 -12.11 -7.26
N ILE A 915 -42.48 -12.98 -6.56
CA ILE A 915 -41.93 -14.02 -5.68
C ILE A 915 -41.00 -14.99 -6.43
N LEU A 916 -41.29 -15.28 -7.70
CA LEU A 916 -40.49 -16.19 -8.53
C LEU A 916 -39.23 -15.52 -9.10
N ILE A 917 -39.31 -14.23 -9.48
CA ILE A 917 -38.22 -13.49 -10.14
C ILE A 917 -37.23 -12.93 -9.12
N LEU A 918 -37.71 -12.42 -7.98
CA LEU A 918 -36.91 -11.69 -6.99
C LEU A 918 -35.66 -12.45 -6.48
N PRO A 919 -35.70 -13.78 -6.22
CA PRO A 919 -34.51 -14.54 -5.83
C PRO A 919 -33.40 -14.53 -6.89
N PHE A 920 -33.74 -14.56 -8.19
CA PHE A 920 -32.75 -14.52 -9.26
C PHE A 920 -32.10 -13.14 -9.39
N CYS A 921 -32.87 -12.06 -9.20
CA CYS A 921 -32.32 -10.70 -9.18
C CYS A 921 -31.32 -10.52 -8.04
N ILE A 922 -31.66 -10.99 -6.83
CA ILE A 922 -30.79 -10.91 -5.64
C ILE A 922 -29.57 -11.83 -5.80
N PHE A 923 -29.74 -13.04 -6.36
CA PHE A 923 -28.60 -13.91 -6.63
C PHE A 923 -27.64 -13.28 -7.64
N GLY A 924 -28.15 -12.62 -8.69
CA GLY A 924 -27.36 -11.89 -9.67
C GLY A 924 -26.45 -10.81 -9.06
N THR A 925 -26.89 -10.11 -8.02
CA THR A 925 -26.07 -9.11 -7.30
C THR A 925 -25.06 -9.73 -6.33
N LEU A 926 -25.12 -11.04 -6.08
CA LEU A 926 -24.21 -11.78 -5.18
C LEU A 926 -23.18 -12.66 -5.91
N ILE A 927 -23.19 -12.70 -7.25
CA ILE A 927 -22.30 -13.56 -8.06
C ILE A 927 -20.82 -13.24 -7.81
N HIS A 928 -20.45 -11.98 -7.56
CA HIS A 928 -19.07 -11.59 -7.26
C HIS A 928 -18.57 -12.22 -5.96
N GLU A 929 -19.40 -12.34 -4.92
CA GLU A 929 -18.97 -12.99 -3.67
C GLU A 929 -18.59 -14.47 -3.90
N LEU A 930 -19.35 -15.20 -4.72
CA LEU A 930 -18.99 -16.59 -5.08
C LEU A 930 -17.69 -16.68 -5.89
N ALA A 931 -17.44 -15.71 -6.78
CA ALA A 931 -16.26 -15.71 -7.65
C ALA A 931 -14.95 -15.38 -6.93
N PHE A 932 -15.01 -14.51 -5.91
CA PHE A 932 -13.82 -13.92 -5.26
C PHE A 932 -13.53 -14.44 -3.84
N ARG A 933 -14.34 -15.35 -3.29
CA ARG A 933 -14.11 -15.96 -1.97
C ARG A 933 -13.22 -17.20 -2.06
N ARG A 934 -12.07 -17.18 -1.38
CA ARG A 934 -11.07 -18.27 -1.40
C ARG A 934 -10.70 -18.71 0.02
N LEU A 935 -10.37 -19.99 0.15
CA LEU A 935 -9.87 -20.58 1.39
C LEU A 935 -8.33 -20.49 1.40
N PHE A 936 -7.76 -19.93 2.46
CA PHE A 936 -6.32 -19.87 2.70
C PHE A 936 -5.97 -20.78 3.89
N VAL A 937 -4.84 -21.47 3.78
CA VAL A 937 -4.28 -22.35 4.82
C VAL A 937 -2.85 -21.91 5.06
N TYR A 938 -2.47 -21.74 6.32
CA TYR A 938 -1.09 -21.47 6.72
C TYR A 938 -0.70 -22.32 7.94
N GLU A 939 0.56 -22.70 8.01
CA GLU A 939 1.13 -23.51 9.09
C GLU A 939 2.12 -22.63 9.87
N THR A 940 1.90 -22.45 11.18
CA THR A 940 2.85 -21.75 12.05
C THR A 940 3.71 -22.75 12.80
N ARG A 941 5.03 -22.67 12.63
CA ARG A 941 5.99 -23.45 13.41
C ARG A 941 6.17 -22.80 14.77
N LEU A 942 5.76 -23.50 15.84
CA LEU A 942 5.96 -23.07 17.22
C LEU A 942 7.18 -23.80 17.79
N ASP A 943 8.35 -23.18 17.68
CA ASP A 943 9.56 -23.65 18.36
C ASP A 943 9.42 -23.41 19.87
N LYS A 944 8.75 -24.35 20.56
CA LYS A 944 8.71 -24.40 22.02
C LYS A 944 10.07 -24.87 22.53
N ILE A 945 10.90 -23.93 22.96
CA ILE A 945 11.97 -24.22 23.92
C ILE A 945 11.29 -24.48 25.27
N ASP A 946 10.96 -25.75 25.53
CA ASP A 946 10.56 -26.22 26.85
C ASP A 946 11.18 -27.60 27.11
N THR A 947 12.08 -27.65 28.09
CA THR A 947 12.90 -28.84 28.36
C THR A 947 12.08 -29.99 28.93
N ASN A 948 12.31 -31.20 28.40
CA ASN A 948 11.77 -32.49 28.87
C ASN A 948 10.25 -32.74 28.68
N LYS A 949 9.86 -33.09 27.43
CA LYS A 949 8.96 -34.23 27.18
C LYS A 949 9.00 -34.72 25.72
N THR A 950 8.61 -35.97 25.54
CA THR A 950 8.73 -36.75 24.29
C THR A 950 7.81 -36.28 23.17
N ASN A 951 8.35 -36.30 21.95
CA ASN A 951 7.75 -36.07 20.63
C ASN A 951 6.22 -36.26 20.52
N GLU A 952 5.53 -35.17 20.20
CA GLU A 952 4.40 -35.15 19.26
C GLU A 952 4.42 -33.79 18.54
N ASP A 953 4.87 -33.78 17.27
CA ASP A 953 4.84 -32.59 16.40
C ASP A 953 3.39 -32.20 16.09
N THR A 954 2.83 -31.32 16.91
CA THR A 954 1.49 -30.76 16.72
C THR A 954 1.55 -29.53 15.82
N ASN A 955 1.73 -29.77 14.51
CA ASN A 955 1.59 -28.74 13.48
C ASN A 955 0.17 -28.16 13.51
N ASN A 956 0.01 -27.00 14.16
CA ASN A 956 -1.26 -26.28 14.19
C ASN A 956 -1.51 -25.61 12.82
N ARG A 957 -2.38 -26.24 12.03
CA ARG A 957 -2.91 -25.68 10.79
C ARG A 957 -3.96 -24.63 11.11
N TYR A 958 -3.73 -23.41 10.63
CA TYR A 958 -4.73 -22.35 10.66
C TYR A 958 -5.35 -22.20 9.28
N VAL A 959 -6.68 -22.08 9.24
CA VAL A 959 -7.45 -21.94 8.00
C VAL A 959 -8.33 -20.71 8.12
N SER A 960 -8.31 -19.85 7.09
CA SER A 960 -9.17 -18.65 7.03
C SER A 960 -9.86 -18.54 5.66
N CYS A 961 -11.08 -18.01 5.66
CA CYS A 961 -11.91 -17.86 4.47
C CYS A 961 -11.98 -16.39 4.05
N ILE A 962 -11.12 -16.00 3.10
CA ILE A 962 -10.87 -14.60 2.74
C ILE A 962 -11.45 -14.30 1.36
N THR A 963 -12.20 -13.20 1.26
CA THR A 963 -12.57 -12.57 -0.02
C THR A 963 -11.47 -11.60 -0.45
N ARG A 964 -10.89 -11.80 -1.63
CA ARG A 964 -9.97 -10.82 -2.25
C ARG A 964 -10.70 -10.09 -3.37
N TYR A 965 -11.03 -8.82 -3.16
CA TYR A 965 -11.60 -7.95 -4.18
C TYR A 965 -10.49 -7.13 -4.87
N SER A 966 -10.71 -6.73 -6.12
CA SER A 966 -10.08 -5.51 -6.64
C SER A 966 -10.84 -4.28 -6.11
N PRO A 967 -10.25 -3.08 -6.11
CA PRO A 967 -10.93 -1.87 -5.64
C PRO A 967 -12.33 -1.66 -6.26
N SER A 968 -12.45 -1.84 -7.58
CA SER A 968 -13.72 -1.73 -8.31
C SER A 968 -14.79 -2.75 -7.87
N VAL A 969 -14.38 -3.98 -7.55
CA VAL A 969 -15.31 -5.01 -7.04
C VAL A 969 -15.67 -4.75 -5.57
N GLN A 970 -14.80 -4.11 -4.80
CA GLN A 970 -15.10 -3.69 -3.42
C GLN A 970 -16.10 -2.52 -3.38
N ASP A 971 -15.96 -1.54 -4.27
CA ASP A 971 -16.92 -0.44 -4.42
C ASP A 971 -18.29 -0.98 -4.86
N TYR A 972 -18.30 -1.88 -5.85
CA TYR A 972 -19.51 -2.60 -6.27
C TYR A 972 -20.14 -3.38 -5.10
N ASN A 973 -19.35 -4.16 -4.35
CA ASN A 973 -19.82 -4.90 -3.19
C ASN A 973 -20.42 -3.99 -2.12
N THR A 974 -19.80 -2.84 -1.86
CA THR A 974 -20.30 -1.85 -0.90
C THR A 974 -21.60 -1.21 -1.37
N ALA A 975 -21.70 -0.90 -2.67
CA ALA A 975 -22.94 -0.39 -3.29
C ALA A 975 -24.08 -1.42 -3.26
N VAL A 976 -23.80 -2.71 -3.53
CA VAL A 976 -24.75 -3.82 -3.40
C VAL A 976 -25.22 -3.95 -1.94
N LEU A 977 -24.28 -3.97 -0.98
CA LEU A 977 -24.60 -4.06 0.45
C LEU A 977 -25.48 -2.89 0.92
N PHE A 978 -25.17 -1.66 0.48
CA PHE A 978 -25.98 -0.47 0.76
C PHE A 978 -27.37 -0.56 0.10
N PHE A 979 -27.45 -1.00 -1.16
CA PHE A 979 -28.71 -1.14 -1.90
C PHE A 979 -29.66 -2.15 -1.24
N HIS A 980 -29.16 -3.32 -0.82
CA HIS A 980 -29.99 -4.33 -0.15
C HIS A 980 -30.33 -3.99 1.31
N LEU A 981 -29.49 -3.21 2.00
CA LEU A 981 -29.76 -2.76 3.38
C LEU A 981 -30.74 -1.58 3.43
N VAL A 982 -30.49 -0.53 2.63
CA VAL A 982 -31.17 0.77 2.74
C VAL A 982 -32.35 0.87 1.76
N GLY A 983 -32.28 0.23 0.59
CA GLY A 983 -33.32 0.26 -0.44
C GLY A 983 -34.71 -0.18 0.08
N PRO A 984 -34.85 -1.37 0.70
CA PRO A 984 -36.12 -1.82 1.25
C PRO A 984 -36.70 -0.88 2.33
N PHE A 985 -35.84 -0.30 3.18
CA PHE A 985 -36.24 0.67 4.19
C PHE A 985 -36.80 1.96 3.55
N ILE A 986 -36.09 2.52 2.56
CA ILE A 986 -36.50 3.72 1.82
C ILE A 986 -37.88 3.50 1.17
N VAL A 987 -38.08 2.35 0.50
CA VAL A 987 -39.36 2.02 -0.13
C VAL A 987 -40.50 1.94 0.90
N ASN A 988 -40.24 1.35 2.07
CA ASN A 988 -41.23 1.23 3.14
C ASN A 988 -41.58 2.60 3.76
N LEU A 989 -40.57 3.44 4.03
CA LEU A 989 -40.76 4.81 4.55
C LEU A 989 -41.56 5.68 3.56
N PHE A 990 -41.18 5.71 2.28
CA PHE A 990 -41.93 6.48 1.27
C PHE A 990 -43.36 5.97 1.10
N SER A 991 -43.58 4.65 1.18
CA SER A 991 -44.93 4.07 1.15
C SER A 991 -45.78 4.55 2.34
N ALA A 992 -45.21 4.60 3.54
CA ALA A 992 -45.90 5.09 4.75
C ALA A 992 -46.22 6.60 4.67
N LEU A 993 -45.26 7.42 4.22
CA LEU A 993 -45.47 8.85 4.01
C LEU A 993 -46.53 9.11 2.93
N PHE A 994 -46.48 8.38 1.82
CA PHE A 994 -47.47 8.48 0.74
C PHE A 994 -48.89 8.13 1.22
N ILE A 995 -49.05 7.13 2.09
CA ILE A 995 -50.33 6.79 2.71
C ILE A 995 -50.87 7.97 3.54
N ILE A 996 -50.03 8.58 4.38
CA ILE A 996 -50.43 9.67 5.28
C ILE A 996 -50.77 10.95 4.52
N PHE A 997 -49.89 11.40 3.61
CA PHE A 997 -50.12 12.62 2.84
C PHE A 997 -51.18 12.45 1.75
N GLY A 998 -51.22 11.30 1.08
CA GLY A 998 -52.24 10.97 0.08
C GLY A 998 -53.64 10.83 0.70
N GLY A 999 -53.74 10.18 1.86
CA GLY A 999 -54.98 10.10 2.65
C GLY A 999 -55.45 11.48 3.13
N ALA A 1000 -54.53 12.31 3.65
CA ALA A 1000 -54.85 13.68 4.06
C ALA A 1000 -55.31 14.55 2.88
N HIS A 1001 -54.70 14.40 1.71
CA HIS A 1001 -55.08 15.11 0.49
C HIS A 1001 -56.48 14.70 0.04
N GLN A 1002 -56.77 13.40 -0.07
CA GLN A 1002 -58.11 12.90 -0.38
C GLN A 1002 -59.17 13.37 0.64
N ARG A 1003 -58.87 13.35 1.95
CA ARG A 1003 -59.79 13.86 2.98
C ARG A 1003 -60.02 15.37 2.85
N SER A 1004 -58.99 16.17 2.57
CA SER A 1004 -59.13 17.62 2.38
C SER A 1004 -59.99 18.01 1.17
N MET A 1005 -60.00 17.19 0.11
CA MET A 1005 -60.87 17.41 -1.06
C MET A 1005 -62.36 17.09 -0.80
N VAL A 1006 -62.67 16.33 0.27
CA VAL A 1006 -64.05 15.91 0.61
C VAL A 1006 -64.59 16.61 1.85
N ARG A 1007 -63.73 16.97 2.82
CA ARG A 1007 -64.08 17.69 4.05
C ARG A 1007 -63.36 19.04 4.10
N THR A 1008 -64.01 20.06 3.55
CA THR A 1008 -63.52 21.45 3.49
C THR A 1008 -63.55 22.19 4.83
N ASN A 1009 -64.24 21.67 5.85
CA ASN A 1009 -64.39 22.31 7.17
C ASN A 1009 -63.17 22.11 8.09
N GLN A 1010 -62.12 21.43 7.64
CA GLN A 1010 -60.86 21.22 8.36
C GLN A 1010 -59.70 21.54 7.42
N SER A 1011 -58.63 22.12 7.95
CA SER A 1011 -57.41 22.42 7.20
C SER A 1011 -56.66 21.14 6.82
N PHE A 1012 -55.88 21.21 5.73
CA PHE A 1012 -54.99 20.11 5.32
C PHE A 1012 -53.99 19.72 6.43
N LYS A 1013 -53.59 20.66 7.29
CA LYS A 1013 -52.72 20.41 8.45
C LYS A 1013 -53.42 19.56 9.53
N GLU A 1014 -54.70 19.79 9.79
CA GLU A 1014 -55.50 18.97 10.71
C GLU A 1014 -55.71 17.56 10.15
N HIS A 1015 -56.02 17.44 8.85
CA HIS A 1015 -56.10 16.13 8.17
C HIS A 1015 -54.77 15.36 8.25
N ILE A 1016 -53.61 16.01 8.10
CA ILE A 1016 -52.30 15.38 8.32
C ILE A 1016 -52.15 14.91 9.76
N GLN A 1017 -52.54 15.71 10.76
CA GLN A 1017 -52.43 15.33 12.17
C GLN A 1017 -53.34 14.15 12.54
N GLU A 1018 -54.55 14.09 11.98
CA GLU A 1018 -55.44 12.93 12.09
C GLU A 1018 -54.83 11.70 11.43
N GLN A 1019 -54.35 11.80 10.19
CA GLN A 1019 -53.70 10.67 9.48
C GLN A 1019 -52.44 10.18 10.17
N PHE A 1020 -51.61 11.08 10.71
CA PHE A 1020 -50.45 10.68 11.50
C PHE A 1020 -50.86 9.96 12.79
N ARG A 1021 -51.95 10.37 13.44
CA ARG A 1021 -52.46 9.73 14.66
C ARG A 1021 -53.08 8.35 14.38
N GLU A 1022 -53.83 8.21 13.29
CA GLU A 1022 -54.38 6.93 12.79
C GLU A 1022 -53.29 5.95 12.35
N HIS A 1023 -52.26 6.44 11.64
CA HIS A 1023 -51.28 5.61 10.95
C HIS A 1023 -49.85 5.62 11.53
N LYS A 1024 -49.63 6.18 12.72
CA LYS A 1024 -48.30 6.23 13.39
C LYS A 1024 -47.52 4.91 13.37
N GLN A 1025 -48.21 3.77 13.47
CA GLN A 1025 -47.59 2.44 13.44
C GLN A 1025 -46.86 2.12 12.12
N LEU A 1026 -47.30 2.70 11.00
CA LEU A 1026 -46.65 2.55 9.69
C LEU A 1026 -45.33 3.32 9.60
N ILE A 1027 -45.10 4.33 10.45
CA ILE A 1027 -43.84 5.07 10.54
C ILE A 1027 -42.92 4.46 11.62
N ILE A 1028 -43.48 3.99 12.74
CA ILE A 1028 -42.71 3.39 13.84
C ILE A 1028 -41.91 2.18 13.36
N SER A 1029 -42.50 1.28 12.56
CA SER A 1029 -41.79 0.08 12.08
C SER A 1029 -40.54 0.40 11.23
N PRO A 1030 -40.60 1.25 10.18
CA PRO A 1030 -39.40 1.74 9.49
C PRO A 1030 -38.39 2.40 10.43
N ILE A 1031 -38.81 3.30 11.31
CA ILE A 1031 -37.86 4.02 12.21
C ILE A 1031 -37.13 3.05 13.14
N VAL A 1032 -37.83 2.07 13.73
CA VAL A 1032 -37.20 1.04 14.58
C VAL A 1032 -36.20 0.21 13.78
N LEU A 1033 -36.54 -0.19 12.55
CA LEU A 1033 -35.62 -0.91 11.67
C LEU A 1033 -34.39 -0.07 11.30
N LEU A 1034 -34.57 1.23 11.02
CA LEU A 1034 -33.45 2.15 10.78
C LEU A 1034 -32.54 2.25 12.00
N VAL A 1035 -33.09 2.53 13.19
CA VAL A 1035 -32.33 2.64 14.44
C VAL A 1035 -31.54 1.37 14.75
N LEU A 1036 -32.12 0.19 14.50
CA LEU A 1036 -31.43 -1.09 14.63
C LEU A 1036 -30.32 -1.28 13.57
N SER A 1037 -30.48 -0.74 12.36
CA SER A 1037 -29.46 -0.82 11.30
C SER A 1037 -28.31 0.20 11.43
N ILE A 1038 -28.54 1.31 12.14
CA ILE A 1038 -27.57 2.43 12.26
C ILE A 1038 -26.20 1.99 12.79
N PRO A 1039 -26.06 1.15 13.85
CA PRO A 1039 -24.75 0.69 14.31
C PRO A 1039 -23.92 0.01 13.22
N ARG A 1040 -24.55 -0.81 12.37
CA ARG A 1040 -23.89 -1.46 11.23
C ARG A 1040 -23.48 -0.44 10.15
N LEU A 1041 -24.29 0.59 9.93
CA LEU A 1041 -23.98 1.68 9.00
C LEU A 1041 -22.80 2.53 9.49
N ILE A 1042 -22.79 2.90 10.79
CA ILE A 1042 -21.70 3.65 11.42
C ILE A 1042 -20.39 2.88 11.32
N ILE A 1043 -20.39 1.60 11.70
CA ILE A 1043 -19.22 0.71 11.58
C ILE A 1043 -18.66 0.70 10.15
N SER A 1044 -19.53 0.69 9.14
CA SER A 1044 -19.09 0.71 7.74
C SER A 1044 -18.61 2.06 7.19
N LEU A 1045 -18.85 3.14 7.91
CA LEU A 1045 -18.49 4.51 7.52
C LEU A 1045 -17.29 5.06 8.31
N LEU A 1046 -16.70 4.26 9.21
CA LEU A 1046 -15.47 4.59 9.92
C LEU A 1046 -14.26 4.14 9.08
N PRO A 1047 -13.46 5.06 8.51
CA PRO A 1047 -12.26 4.69 7.78
C PRO A 1047 -11.14 4.30 8.75
N GLY A 1048 -10.73 3.02 8.75
CA GLY A 1048 -9.60 2.53 9.52
C GLY A 1048 -9.44 1.01 9.53
N CYS A 1049 -8.27 0.54 9.96
CA CYS A 1049 -8.04 -0.88 10.25
C CYS A 1049 -8.75 -1.25 11.56
N VAL A 1050 -9.87 -1.96 11.45
CA VAL A 1050 -10.67 -2.39 12.60
C VAL A 1050 -10.16 -3.72 13.15
N LYS A 1051 -9.74 -3.72 14.42
CA LYS A 1051 -9.41 -4.94 15.16
C LYS A 1051 -10.64 -5.45 15.91
N THR A 1052 -11.26 -6.52 15.40
CA THR A 1052 -12.53 -7.05 15.94
C THR A 1052 -12.45 -7.50 17.40
N SER A 1053 -11.29 -7.98 17.86
CA SER A 1053 -11.09 -8.44 19.24
C SER A 1053 -11.20 -7.34 20.30
N GLU A 1054 -10.85 -6.09 19.97
CA GLU A 1054 -10.86 -4.99 20.96
C GLU A 1054 -12.27 -4.51 21.28
N ASN A 1055 -13.20 -4.64 20.33
CA ASN A 1055 -14.60 -4.24 20.48
C ASN A 1055 -15.55 -5.38 20.04
N LEU A 1056 -15.23 -6.61 20.45
CA LEU A 1056 -15.92 -7.84 20.04
C LEU A 1056 -17.46 -7.73 20.10
N TRP A 1057 -17.98 -7.20 21.21
CA TRP A 1057 -19.43 -7.05 21.43
C TRP A 1057 -20.10 -6.02 20.53
N LEU A 1058 -19.38 -5.01 20.05
CA LEU A 1058 -19.90 -4.04 19.08
C LEU A 1058 -20.14 -4.72 17.73
N TYR A 1059 -19.16 -5.49 17.25
CA TYR A 1059 -19.26 -6.21 15.96
C TYR A 1059 -20.23 -7.38 16.04
N LEU A 1060 -20.16 -8.20 17.09
CA LEU A 1060 -21.09 -9.31 17.32
C LEU A 1060 -22.53 -8.81 17.50
N GLY A 1061 -22.72 -7.71 18.24
CA GLY A 1061 -24.02 -7.05 18.40
C GLY A 1061 -24.58 -6.53 17.07
N ALA A 1062 -23.79 -5.80 16.28
CA ALA A 1062 -24.20 -5.31 14.96
C ALA A 1062 -24.53 -6.47 13.99
N TYR A 1063 -23.78 -7.58 14.06
CA TYR A 1063 -24.06 -8.80 13.29
C TYR A 1063 -25.40 -9.43 13.70
N PHE A 1064 -25.64 -9.66 15.00
CA PHE A 1064 -26.88 -10.23 15.51
C PHE A 1064 -28.11 -9.35 15.23
N ILE A 1065 -28.00 -8.02 15.40
CA ILE A 1065 -29.11 -7.09 15.14
C ILE A 1065 -29.56 -7.16 13.67
N SER A 1066 -28.66 -7.49 12.73
CA SER A 1066 -29.03 -7.61 11.31
C SER A 1066 -30.07 -8.71 11.01
N PHE A 1067 -30.22 -9.71 11.88
CA PHE A 1067 -31.23 -10.78 11.76
C PHE A 1067 -32.53 -10.49 12.53
N THR A 1068 -32.55 -9.45 13.38
CA THR A 1068 -33.73 -9.06 14.16
C THR A 1068 -34.97 -8.73 13.32
N PRO A 1069 -34.90 -8.09 12.13
CA PRO A 1069 -36.08 -7.83 11.29
C PRO A 1069 -36.89 -9.10 10.96
N SER A 1070 -36.20 -10.14 10.48
CA SER A 1070 -36.80 -11.45 10.17
C SER A 1070 -37.34 -12.17 11.41
N MET A 1071 -36.82 -11.87 12.59
CA MET A 1071 -37.30 -12.38 13.88
C MET A 1071 -38.52 -11.63 14.44
N LEU A 1072 -39.06 -10.61 13.74
CA LEU A 1072 -40.13 -9.74 14.25
C LEU A 1072 -41.42 -9.71 13.41
N ILE A 1073 -41.55 -10.50 12.33
CA ILE A 1073 -42.72 -10.49 11.42
C ILE A 1073 -44.07 -10.57 12.14
N PHE A 1074 -44.28 -11.56 13.02
CA PHE A 1074 -45.55 -11.72 13.76
C PHE A 1074 -45.87 -10.49 14.63
N LEU A 1075 -44.86 -9.95 15.33
CA LEU A 1075 -45.01 -8.82 16.24
C LEU A 1075 -45.26 -7.49 15.49
N ILE A 1076 -44.69 -7.33 14.29
CA ILE A 1076 -44.85 -6.12 13.47
C ILE A 1076 -46.13 -6.16 12.63
N PHE A 1077 -46.47 -7.30 12.02
CA PHE A 1077 -47.57 -7.40 11.06
C PHE A 1077 -48.85 -8.04 11.60
N VAL A 1078 -48.74 -9.06 12.47
CA VAL A 1078 -49.92 -9.80 12.96
C VAL A 1078 -50.47 -9.18 14.24
N PHE A 1079 -49.62 -8.89 15.21
CA PHE A 1079 -50.05 -8.38 16.52
C PHE A 1079 -50.82 -7.04 16.45
N PRO A 1080 -50.42 -6.03 15.64
CA PRO A 1080 -51.13 -4.76 15.55
C PRO A 1080 -52.35 -4.77 14.62
N SER A 1081 -52.60 -5.88 13.91
CA SER A 1081 -53.66 -5.97 12.89
C SER A 1081 -54.81 -6.85 13.35
N GLU A 1082 -55.98 -6.26 13.59
CA GLU A 1082 -57.19 -7.02 13.94
C GLU A 1082 -57.53 -8.10 12.91
N LEU A 1083 -57.33 -7.80 11.62
CA LEU A 1083 -57.60 -8.74 10.51
C LEU A 1083 -56.68 -9.96 10.57
N TYR A 1084 -55.37 -9.78 10.69
CA TYR A 1084 -54.43 -10.90 10.78
C TYR A 1084 -54.53 -11.61 12.14
N MET A 1085 -54.77 -10.89 13.24
CA MET A 1085 -55.02 -11.48 14.56
C MET A 1085 -56.28 -12.37 14.57
N LYS A 1086 -57.34 -12.00 13.84
CA LYS A 1086 -58.54 -12.83 13.64
C LYS A 1086 -58.22 -14.08 12.82
N ALA A 1087 -57.50 -13.93 11.71
CA ALA A 1087 -57.07 -15.05 10.86
C ALA A 1087 -56.15 -16.05 11.62
N PHE A 1088 -55.24 -15.53 12.47
CA PHE A 1088 -54.42 -16.32 13.38
C PHE A 1088 -55.28 -17.12 14.37
N LYS A 1089 -56.17 -16.45 15.13
CA LYS A 1089 -57.05 -17.12 16.11
C LYS A 1089 -57.91 -18.21 15.46
N GLN A 1090 -58.44 -17.97 14.25
CA GLN A 1090 -59.21 -18.97 13.51
C GLN A 1090 -58.36 -20.17 13.09
N SER A 1091 -57.17 -19.93 12.51
CA SER A 1091 -56.26 -20.98 12.04
C SER A 1091 -55.72 -21.82 13.21
N PHE A 1092 -55.32 -21.16 14.30
CA PHE A 1092 -54.86 -21.80 15.53
C PHE A 1092 -55.95 -22.68 16.18
N ASN A 1093 -57.20 -22.19 16.25
CA ASN A 1093 -58.32 -22.99 16.76
C ASN A 1093 -58.66 -24.18 15.85
N HIS A 1094 -58.46 -24.07 14.52
CA HIS A 1094 -58.65 -25.19 13.60
C HIS A 1094 -57.57 -26.27 13.78
N ILE A 1095 -56.30 -25.87 13.96
CA ILE A 1095 -55.19 -26.79 14.29
C ILE A 1095 -55.46 -27.47 15.64
N ARG A 1096 -55.80 -26.70 16.69
CA ARG A 1096 -56.10 -27.22 18.03
C ARG A 1096 -57.21 -28.27 18.05
N ARG A 1097 -58.23 -28.11 17.19
CA ARG A 1097 -59.34 -29.09 17.02
C ARG A 1097 -58.97 -30.33 16.19
N ARG A 1098 -57.82 -30.33 15.50
CA ARG A 1098 -57.25 -31.51 14.82
C ARG A 1098 -56.21 -32.26 15.67
N THR A 1099 -55.68 -31.62 16.71
CA THR A 1099 -54.66 -32.18 17.61
C THR A 1099 -55.19 -32.53 19.00
N SER A 1100 -56.47 -32.25 19.28
CA SER A 1100 -57.18 -32.87 20.40
C SER A 1100 -57.55 -34.32 20.02
N PRO A 1101 -57.25 -35.33 20.87
CA PRO A 1101 -57.70 -36.71 20.68
C PRO A 1101 -59.22 -36.84 20.54
#